data_AF-Q0P9T3-F1
#
_entry.id   AF-Q0P9T3-F1
#
_cell.length_a   1.000
_cell.length_b   1.000
_cell.length_c   1.000
_cell.angle_alpha   90.00
_cell.angle_beta   90.00
_cell.angle_gamma   90.00
#
_symmetry.space_group_name_H-M   'P 1'
#
loop_
_entity.id
_entity.type
_entity.pdbx_description
1 polymer ?
#
loop_
_entity_poly.entity_id
_entity_poly.type
_entity_poly.pdbx_seq_one_letter_code
_entity_poly.pdbx_strand_id
1 'polypeptide(L)'
;MEKFCFKLSIVTFLSINAFAATQANTTDNRNFNIPEHYFNDNELYDKTNSTYKKLQGINYYAKSSKQYINNITLIYNNPKPNITNINDLNFKHYLLTPDMREDEVLSFKARHGVNTAGHSIKTVRVLPFLITAKTDHADASYNKLILEQGELSSVFYLKPKDTHIKNPSNSKSNQRMNFLMSSTFTHYGNASYNQTILQKDAHISMGVENTYDLALNGAPYLIGAIATYGDSTNNSLNIEAGSSVEFFTSLPKKDKNGNNTFDERITHLVGGLAYQGNVKNNKIFIKDANMIIHGPSKAYASLAAAHISAGYIDSGTDKNFQASKNLLDIDGFNLDMYMNHDKQPLAYNSVLFADFWGGKTEQGQALDNTINLKDIKNLKKDKNNENIFAQALFNFYAGASNNGEANYNTLNIELKHPLEIANNFLGYNQHSFYGGFATKGANHNTINIKNDLTTTDLSQSYKDALNIVAARTLEGSADYNKVYINNSMSTLPVYIYTAKKNILNNQDFYPSSANNNEVVIKDFASFRNLTVLTEAKEASYNTINYNNVQSITDVSNIDKGSKIIIRALDKANHNTIDIKNYSSNAADNAYLIMAYNEAAYNKIIINDTLFGVASDKREGILSIIAGLSNNAHDNTLIINNLNLDEYKNNNSIFIAPSAITGLSEAKSYNNTLYIGGNLNIFKNTFIDILAGALVHYEDNYSASNAAAPSDISLSKNNRLILNTKVEARIINNFEHYYLIVSNKINTTPLLKSYDAPINISS
;
A
#
# COMPACT_ATOMS: atom_id res chain seq x y z
N MET A 1 -18.26 -68.82 4.85
CA MET A 1 -18.73 -68.35 3.55
C MET A 1 -18.73 -66.84 3.61
N GLU A 2 -17.69 -66.18 3.07
CA GLU A 2 -17.74 -64.89 2.37
C GLU A 2 -16.30 -64.46 2.02
N LYS A 3 -16.05 -64.31 0.73
CA LYS A 3 -14.81 -63.83 0.13
C LYS A 3 -14.87 -62.29 0.11
N PHE A 4 -13.98 -61.62 0.83
CA PHE A 4 -13.69 -60.22 0.57
C PHE A 4 -12.40 -60.11 -0.24
N CYS A 5 -12.55 -59.93 -1.55
CA CYS A 5 -11.46 -59.74 -2.50
C CYS A 5 -10.81 -58.37 -2.33
N PHE A 6 -9.51 -58.36 -2.08
CA PHE A 6 -8.60 -57.24 -2.27
C PHE A 6 -8.65 -56.77 -3.74
N LYS A 7 -9.21 -55.59 -4.00
CA LYS A 7 -8.89 -54.82 -5.21
C LYS A 7 -7.71 -53.90 -4.87
N LEU A 8 -6.51 -54.38 -5.16
CA LEU A 8 -5.31 -53.56 -5.20
C LEU A 8 -5.45 -52.62 -6.40
N SER A 9 -5.92 -51.40 -6.16
CA SER A 9 -5.88 -50.31 -7.14
C SER A 9 -4.42 -49.98 -7.42
N ILE A 10 -3.89 -50.53 -8.51
CA ILE A 10 -2.64 -50.10 -9.13
C ILE A 10 -2.85 -48.63 -9.48
N VAL A 11 -2.28 -47.76 -8.66
CA VAL A 11 -2.07 -46.35 -9.01
C VAL A 11 -1.11 -46.35 -10.18
N THR A 12 -1.64 -46.22 -11.38
CA THR A 12 -0.88 -45.75 -12.54
C THR A 12 -0.30 -44.40 -12.16
N PHE A 13 0.98 -44.38 -11.79
CA PHE A 13 1.81 -43.19 -11.93
C PHE A 13 1.77 -42.82 -13.42
N LEU A 14 0.91 -41.88 -13.78
CA LEU A 14 1.02 -41.16 -15.03
C LEU A 14 2.42 -40.54 -15.03
N SER A 15 3.31 -41.14 -15.81
CA SER A 15 4.60 -40.59 -16.17
C SER A 15 4.40 -39.14 -16.61
N ILE A 16 5.03 -38.23 -15.88
CA ILE A 16 5.02 -36.79 -16.15
C ILE A 16 5.47 -36.58 -17.61
N ASN A 17 4.58 -35.94 -18.38
CA ASN A 17 4.74 -35.61 -19.79
C ASN A 17 6.15 -35.08 -20.08
N ALA A 18 6.76 -35.60 -21.15
CA ALA A 18 7.92 -34.97 -21.76
C ALA A 18 7.59 -33.49 -22.00
N PHE A 19 8.46 -32.61 -21.51
CA PHE A 19 8.34 -31.18 -21.70
C PHE A 19 8.50 -30.89 -23.20
N ALA A 20 7.45 -30.48 -23.91
CA ALA A 20 7.50 -30.32 -25.36
C ALA A 20 8.18 -29.03 -25.84
N ALA A 21 8.66 -28.18 -24.91
CA ALA A 21 9.50 -27.04 -25.24
C ALA A 21 10.82 -27.48 -25.89
N THR A 22 11.40 -26.59 -26.68
CA THR A 22 12.62 -26.83 -27.44
C THR A 22 13.86 -26.49 -26.60
N GLN A 23 14.89 -27.33 -26.65
CA GLN A 23 16.18 -26.96 -26.05
C GLN A 23 16.84 -25.88 -26.91
N ALA A 24 17.24 -24.78 -26.30
CA ALA A 24 17.96 -23.70 -26.96
C ALA A 24 19.34 -24.15 -27.49
N ASN A 25 19.90 -23.41 -28.44
CA ASN A 25 21.20 -23.74 -29.03
C ASN A 25 22.32 -23.46 -28.03
N THR A 26 23.31 -24.34 -27.92
CA THR A 26 24.44 -24.19 -26.99
C THR A 26 25.75 -23.88 -27.72
N THR A 27 26.56 -22.99 -27.17
CA THR A 27 27.91 -22.68 -27.67
C THR A 27 29.01 -23.30 -26.80
N ASP A 28 28.76 -23.37 -25.50
CA ASP A 28 29.47 -24.17 -24.52
C ASP A 28 28.39 -24.78 -23.59
N ASN A 29 28.67 -25.92 -22.96
CA ASN A 29 27.69 -26.69 -22.16
C ASN A 29 26.98 -25.92 -21.01
N ARG A 30 27.23 -24.61 -20.85
CA ARG A 30 26.63 -23.72 -19.85
C ARG A 30 25.87 -22.55 -20.46
N ASN A 31 26.21 -22.08 -21.66
CA ASN A 31 25.57 -20.94 -22.31
C ASN A 31 24.70 -21.41 -23.48
N PHE A 32 23.45 -20.95 -23.45
CA PHE A 32 22.42 -21.29 -24.39
C PHE A 32 21.78 -20.03 -24.96
N ASN A 33 21.59 -19.99 -26.27
CA ASN A 33 21.02 -18.87 -27.00
C ASN A 33 19.72 -19.30 -27.66
N ILE A 34 18.66 -18.54 -27.42
CA ILE A 34 17.41 -18.67 -28.18
C ILE A 34 17.68 -18.15 -29.60
N PRO A 35 17.35 -18.92 -30.65
CA PRO A 35 17.51 -18.45 -32.03
C PRO A 35 16.72 -17.17 -32.30
N GLU A 36 17.23 -16.33 -33.19
CA GLU A 36 16.47 -15.20 -33.73
C GLU A 36 15.14 -15.68 -34.31
N HIS A 37 14.10 -14.87 -34.12
CA HIS A 37 12.73 -15.26 -34.46
C HIS A 37 11.97 -14.08 -35.05
N TYR A 38 11.32 -14.33 -36.19
CA TYR A 38 10.38 -13.40 -36.81
C TYR A 38 9.27 -14.19 -37.49
N PHE A 39 8.09 -13.59 -37.62
CA PHE A 39 6.98 -14.14 -38.40
C PHE A 39 6.91 -13.51 -39.80
N ASN A 40 6.62 -14.30 -40.83
CA ASN A 40 6.36 -13.79 -42.17
C ASN A 40 4.85 -13.67 -42.46
N ASP A 41 4.46 -12.85 -43.45
CA ASP A 41 3.04 -12.60 -43.76
C ASP A 41 2.20 -13.87 -44.01
N ASN A 42 2.80 -14.92 -44.57
CA ASN A 42 2.09 -16.17 -44.87
C ASN A 42 1.81 -17.00 -43.60
N GLU A 43 2.55 -16.76 -42.51
CA GLU A 43 2.31 -17.35 -41.19
C GLU A 43 1.25 -16.57 -40.40
N LEU A 44 1.04 -15.29 -40.74
CA LEU A 44 0.09 -14.40 -40.07
C LEU A 44 -1.32 -14.48 -40.67
N TYR A 45 -1.41 -14.61 -42.00
CA TYR A 45 -2.67 -14.47 -42.72
C TYR A 45 -2.79 -15.45 -43.89
N ASP A 46 -3.91 -16.14 -43.96
CA ASP A 46 -4.31 -16.93 -45.12
C ASP A 46 -5.02 -16.02 -46.13
N LYS A 47 -4.30 -15.65 -47.20
CA LYS A 47 -4.85 -14.81 -48.27
C LYS A 47 -5.97 -15.50 -49.05
N THR A 48 -5.94 -16.82 -49.18
CA THR A 48 -6.96 -17.58 -49.92
C THR A 48 -8.28 -17.60 -49.16
N ASN A 49 -8.22 -17.86 -47.86
CA ASN A 49 -9.41 -17.92 -47.01
C ASN A 49 -9.79 -16.55 -46.42
N SER A 50 -8.97 -15.53 -46.61
CA SER A 50 -9.12 -14.21 -45.98
C SER A 50 -9.27 -14.28 -44.46
N THR A 51 -8.42 -15.08 -43.81
CA THR A 51 -8.49 -15.33 -42.37
C THR A 51 -7.12 -15.23 -41.69
N TYR A 52 -7.12 -14.79 -40.44
CA TYR A 52 -5.93 -14.78 -39.60
C TYR A 52 -5.54 -16.20 -39.17
N LYS A 53 -4.24 -16.50 -39.24
CA LYS A 53 -3.68 -17.72 -38.69
C LYS A 53 -3.27 -17.47 -37.24
N LYS A 54 -3.59 -18.42 -36.36
CA LYS A 54 -3.09 -18.38 -34.99
C LYS A 54 -1.59 -18.63 -35.02
N LEU A 55 -0.82 -17.72 -34.44
CA LEU A 55 0.63 -17.84 -34.33
C LEU A 55 1.00 -19.14 -33.60
N GLN A 56 1.98 -19.84 -34.16
CA GLN A 56 2.62 -20.99 -33.54
C GLN A 56 3.98 -20.53 -33.05
N GLY A 57 4.05 -20.23 -31.75
CA GLY A 57 5.28 -19.86 -31.08
C GLY A 57 6.16 -21.05 -30.75
N ILE A 58 7.24 -20.81 -29.99
CA ILE A 58 8.15 -21.85 -29.51
C ILE A 58 8.51 -21.54 -28.06
N ASN A 59 8.32 -22.52 -27.18
CA ASN A 59 8.79 -22.45 -25.80
C ASN A 59 10.23 -22.97 -25.73
N TYR A 60 11.07 -22.37 -24.89
CA TYR A 60 12.50 -22.71 -24.80
C TYR A 60 12.95 -23.06 -23.38
N TYR A 61 13.89 -24.00 -23.31
CA TYR A 61 14.70 -24.23 -22.13
C TYR A 61 16.18 -24.39 -22.43
N ALA A 62 17.07 -24.15 -21.45
CA ALA A 62 18.49 -24.44 -21.61
C ALA A 62 18.83 -25.88 -21.16
N LYS A 63 18.45 -26.26 -19.94
CA LYS A 63 18.66 -27.62 -19.42
C LYS A 63 17.47 -28.12 -18.60
N SER A 64 17.07 -29.37 -18.83
CA SER A 64 16.03 -30.09 -18.07
C SER A 64 16.60 -31.42 -17.58
N SER A 65 16.43 -31.74 -16.29
CA SER A 65 16.99 -32.96 -15.68
C SER A 65 16.24 -33.39 -14.42
N LYS A 66 16.40 -34.66 -14.02
CA LYS A 66 16.03 -35.17 -12.68
C LYS A 66 17.17 -35.04 -11.66
N GLN A 67 18.30 -34.48 -12.07
CA GLN A 67 19.47 -34.23 -11.24
C GLN A 67 19.66 -32.72 -11.06
N TYR A 68 20.49 -32.36 -10.09
CA TYR A 68 20.82 -30.98 -9.78
C TYR A 68 21.40 -30.23 -11.00
N ILE A 69 20.93 -29.00 -11.23
CA ILE A 69 21.40 -28.12 -12.31
C ILE A 69 21.98 -26.85 -11.72
N ASN A 70 23.18 -26.47 -12.16
CA ASN A 70 23.75 -25.17 -11.80
C ASN A 70 24.53 -24.48 -12.93
N ASN A 71 24.74 -23.17 -12.76
CA ASN A 71 25.59 -22.34 -13.61
C ASN A 71 25.24 -22.42 -15.11
N ILE A 72 23.95 -22.48 -15.42
CA ILE A 72 23.44 -22.42 -16.80
C ILE A 72 22.92 -21.02 -17.09
N THR A 73 23.19 -20.49 -18.28
CA THR A 73 22.68 -19.21 -18.77
C THR A 73 21.85 -19.46 -20.03
N LEU A 74 20.65 -18.89 -20.08
CA LEU A 74 19.82 -18.79 -21.28
C LEU A 74 19.72 -17.33 -21.69
N ILE A 75 20.02 -17.03 -22.96
CA ILE A 75 20.04 -15.67 -23.50
C ILE A 75 18.98 -15.55 -24.59
N TYR A 76 18.12 -14.55 -24.47
CA TYR A 76 17.23 -14.08 -25.53
C TYR A 76 17.78 -12.76 -26.08
N ASN A 77 18.12 -12.78 -27.36
CA ASN A 77 18.62 -11.63 -28.08
C ASN A 77 18.01 -11.63 -29.48
N ASN A 78 16.97 -10.84 -29.67
CA ASN A 78 16.22 -10.75 -30.92
C ASN A 78 15.90 -9.28 -31.24
N PRO A 79 16.91 -8.48 -31.66
CA PRO A 79 16.72 -7.07 -31.91
C PRO A 79 15.66 -6.83 -32.97
N LYS A 80 14.84 -5.81 -32.77
CA LYS A 80 14.04 -5.28 -33.88
C LYS A 80 14.94 -4.54 -34.87
N PRO A 81 14.70 -4.63 -36.19
CA PRO A 81 15.41 -3.83 -37.17
C PRO A 81 15.30 -2.34 -36.83
N ASN A 82 16.37 -1.57 -37.07
CA ASN A 82 16.33 -0.13 -36.89
C ASN A 82 15.45 0.50 -37.99
N ILE A 83 14.20 0.82 -37.67
CA ILE A 83 13.26 1.40 -38.63
C ILE A 83 13.02 2.88 -38.33
N THR A 84 13.25 3.73 -39.31
CA THR A 84 13.00 5.18 -39.24
C THR A 84 11.52 5.55 -39.37
N ASN A 85 10.68 4.65 -39.88
CA ASN A 85 9.24 4.83 -40.05
C ASN A 85 8.44 3.87 -39.15
N ILE A 86 7.81 4.41 -38.11
CA ILE A 86 6.96 3.66 -37.16
C ILE A 86 5.70 3.04 -37.80
N ASN A 87 5.37 3.42 -39.04
CA ASN A 87 4.27 2.81 -39.80
C ASN A 87 4.68 1.52 -40.52
N ASP A 88 5.97 1.17 -40.51
CA ASP A 88 6.42 -0.07 -41.11
C ASP A 88 5.96 -1.25 -40.24
N LEU A 89 4.94 -1.99 -40.69
CA LEU A 89 4.46 -3.17 -39.97
C LEU A 89 5.55 -4.27 -39.84
N ASN A 90 6.65 -4.19 -40.61
CA ASN A 90 7.77 -5.13 -40.54
C ASN A 90 8.33 -5.30 -39.12
N PHE A 91 8.53 -4.23 -38.34
CA PHE A 91 9.14 -4.38 -36.99
C PHE A 91 8.23 -5.11 -36.01
N LYS A 92 6.91 -5.11 -36.23
CA LYS A 92 5.95 -5.82 -35.36
C LYS A 92 6.04 -7.34 -35.49
N HIS A 93 6.76 -7.83 -36.50
CA HIS A 93 6.91 -9.26 -36.76
C HIS A 93 8.13 -9.88 -36.07
N TYR A 94 9.03 -9.06 -35.52
CA TYR A 94 10.22 -9.47 -34.78
C TYR A 94 9.90 -9.57 -33.29
N LEU A 95 9.26 -10.67 -32.91
CA LEU A 95 8.90 -10.99 -31.54
C LEU A 95 8.87 -12.51 -31.36
N LEU A 96 8.97 -12.98 -30.12
CA LEU A 96 8.79 -14.39 -29.79
C LEU A 96 7.46 -14.58 -29.06
N THR A 97 6.69 -15.61 -29.45
CA THR A 97 5.47 -16.03 -28.76
C THR A 97 5.61 -17.44 -28.21
N PRO A 98 4.81 -17.81 -27.18
CA PRO A 98 4.79 -19.16 -26.67
C PRO A 98 4.06 -20.14 -27.60
N ASP A 99 4.48 -21.40 -27.56
CA ASP A 99 3.67 -22.51 -28.09
C ASP A 99 2.54 -22.82 -27.08
N MET A 100 1.29 -22.77 -27.54
CA MET A 100 0.10 -22.85 -26.69
C MET A 100 -0.49 -24.26 -26.57
N ARG A 101 0.19 -25.31 -27.03
CA ARG A 101 -0.30 -26.69 -26.91
C ARG A 101 -0.49 -27.10 -25.44
N GLU A 102 -1.54 -27.88 -25.17
CA GLU A 102 -1.94 -28.23 -23.79
C GLU A 102 -0.98 -29.22 -23.10
N ASP A 103 -0.20 -29.98 -23.86
CA ASP A 103 0.79 -30.95 -23.35
C ASP A 103 1.94 -30.30 -22.57
N GLU A 104 2.16 -28.99 -22.77
CA GLU A 104 3.20 -28.21 -22.08
C GLU A 104 2.76 -27.60 -20.75
N VAL A 105 1.46 -27.68 -20.45
CA VAL A 105 0.87 -26.96 -19.32
C VAL A 105 1.05 -27.71 -18.02
N LEU A 106 1.76 -27.10 -17.09
CA LEU A 106 1.86 -27.56 -15.71
C LEU A 106 0.63 -27.12 -14.92
N SER A 107 0.12 -28.00 -14.07
CA SER A 107 -1.04 -27.70 -13.22
C SER A 107 -0.78 -28.05 -11.77
N PHE A 108 -1.09 -27.11 -10.87
CA PHE A 108 -0.97 -27.33 -9.42
C PHE A 108 -2.07 -26.57 -8.67
N LYS A 109 -2.26 -26.88 -7.39
CA LYS A 109 -3.27 -26.26 -6.52
C LYS A 109 -2.67 -25.10 -5.74
N ALA A 110 -3.28 -23.93 -5.86
CA ALA A 110 -2.89 -22.71 -5.14
C ALA A 110 -4.12 -21.83 -4.86
N ARG A 111 -4.03 -20.85 -3.96
CA ARG A 111 -5.14 -19.90 -3.73
C ARG A 111 -5.25 -18.93 -4.91
N HIS A 112 -4.11 -18.44 -5.40
CA HIS A 112 -3.97 -17.75 -6.67
C HIS A 112 -4.99 -16.61 -6.86
N GLY A 113 -5.30 -15.89 -5.77
CA GLY A 113 -6.28 -14.81 -5.76
C GLY A 113 -5.65 -13.47 -6.15
N VAL A 114 -6.43 -12.64 -6.85
CA VAL A 114 -6.11 -11.21 -7.03
C VAL A 114 -6.57 -10.39 -5.82
N ASN A 115 -7.66 -10.83 -5.18
CA ASN A 115 -8.22 -10.19 -4.00
C ASN A 115 -7.71 -10.91 -2.73
N THR A 116 -7.31 -10.14 -1.72
CA THR A 116 -6.97 -10.63 -0.38
C THR A 116 -8.11 -11.39 0.30
N ALA A 117 -9.38 -11.14 -0.08
CA ALA A 117 -10.55 -11.86 0.42
C ALA A 117 -10.78 -13.22 -0.26
N GLY A 118 -10.16 -13.48 -1.42
CA GLY A 118 -10.38 -14.69 -2.21
C GLY A 118 -9.54 -15.86 -1.72
N HIS A 119 -10.04 -16.65 -0.77
CA HIS A 119 -9.28 -17.78 -0.20
C HIS A 119 -9.46 -19.13 -0.92
N SER A 120 -10.19 -19.16 -2.05
CA SER A 120 -10.51 -20.40 -2.75
C SER A 120 -9.28 -21.04 -3.38
N ILE A 121 -9.02 -22.32 -3.08
CA ILE A 121 -7.99 -23.09 -3.77
C ILE A 121 -8.49 -23.45 -5.17
N LYS A 122 -7.71 -23.12 -6.20
CA LYS A 122 -8.00 -23.44 -7.59
C LYS A 122 -6.81 -24.10 -8.27
N THR A 123 -7.09 -24.74 -9.41
CA THR A 123 -6.04 -25.25 -10.29
C THR A 123 -5.44 -24.07 -11.04
N VAL A 124 -4.16 -23.84 -10.85
CA VAL A 124 -3.37 -22.87 -11.61
C VAL A 124 -2.73 -23.59 -12.78
N ARG A 125 -2.87 -23.03 -13.98
CA ARG A 125 -2.28 -23.55 -15.22
C ARG A 125 -1.11 -22.66 -15.61
N VAL A 126 0.08 -23.22 -15.64
CA VAL A 126 1.31 -22.52 -16.01
C VAL A 126 1.84 -23.10 -17.31
N LEU A 127 2.14 -22.23 -18.25
CA LEU A 127 2.88 -22.55 -19.46
C LEU A 127 4.32 -22.06 -19.30
N PRO A 128 5.29 -22.98 -19.17
CA PRO A 128 6.70 -22.65 -19.13
C PRO A 128 7.17 -22.13 -20.50
N PHE A 129 7.27 -20.82 -20.64
CA PHE A 129 7.64 -20.19 -21.91
C PHE A 129 9.16 -20.16 -22.08
N LEU A 130 9.87 -19.51 -21.16
CA LEU A 130 11.34 -19.40 -21.17
C LEU A 130 11.90 -19.85 -19.82
N ILE A 131 12.57 -21.01 -19.78
CA ILE A 131 13.11 -21.59 -18.54
C ILE A 131 14.58 -21.96 -18.71
N THR A 132 15.51 -21.34 -17.98
CA THR A 132 16.92 -21.75 -18.08
C THR A 132 17.12 -23.17 -17.52
N ALA A 133 16.85 -23.39 -16.24
CA ALA A 133 17.01 -24.69 -15.59
C ALA A 133 15.66 -25.25 -15.13
N LYS A 134 15.34 -26.47 -15.57
CA LYS A 134 14.18 -27.22 -15.10
C LYS A 134 14.62 -28.48 -14.37
N THR A 135 14.16 -28.65 -13.13
CA THR A 135 14.40 -29.88 -12.37
C THR A 135 13.13 -30.49 -11.83
N ASP A 136 13.17 -31.81 -11.66
CA ASP A 136 12.12 -32.60 -11.03
C ASP A 136 12.78 -33.53 -10.00
N HIS A 137 12.42 -33.38 -8.71
CA HIS A 137 13.03 -34.00 -7.54
C HIS A 137 14.52 -33.67 -7.33
N ALA A 138 14.96 -32.50 -7.78
CA ALA A 138 16.32 -32.02 -7.57
C ALA A 138 16.37 -30.50 -7.46
N ASP A 139 17.40 -29.98 -6.80
CA ASP A 139 17.62 -28.55 -6.64
C ASP A 139 18.18 -27.91 -7.92
N ALA A 140 18.06 -26.59 -8.04
CA ALA A 140 18.72 -25.82 -9.08
C ALA A 140 19.23 -24.48 -8.56
N SER A 141 20.45 -24.11 -8.94
CA SER A 141 21.07 -22.89 -8.41
C SER A 141 22.05 -22.19 -9.35
N TYR A 142 22.27 -20.88 -9.16
CA TYR A 142 23.21 -20.08 -9.94
C TYR A 142 22.91 -20.03 -11.46
N ASN A 143 21.66 -20.27 -11.85
CA ASN A 143 21.24 -20.18 -13.25
C ASN A 143 20.79 -18.76 -13.60
N LYS A 144 20.87 -18.41 -14.89
CA LYS A 144 20.52 -17.08 -15.40
C LYS A 144 19.60 -17.13 -16.60
N LEU A 145 18.56 -16.31 -16.61
CA LEU A 145 17.81 -15.94 -17.82
C LEU A 145 18.15 -14.49 -18.13
N ILE A 146 18.72 -14.21 -19.29
CA ILE A 146 19.07 -12.86 -19.72
C ILE A 146 18.24 -12.53 -20.96
N LEU A 147 17.43 -11.49 -20.86
CA LEU A 147 16.72 -10.90 -21.97
C LEU A 147 17.49 -9.65 -22.36
N GLU A 148 18.32 -9.74 -23.40
CA GLU A 148 19.21 -8.66 -23.83
C GLU A 148 18.43 -7.60 -24.60
N GLN A 149 17.75 -8.01 -25.67
CA GLN A 149 16.98 -7.12 -26.54
C GLN A 149 15.91 -7.92 -27.27
N GLY A 150 14.80 -7.26 -27.59
CA GLY A 150 13.68 -7.87 -28.32
C GLY A 150 12.39 -7.95 -27.52
N GLU A 151 11.32 -8.37 -28.20
CA GLU A 151 9.97 -8.41 -27.65
C GLU A 151 9.49 -9.83 -27.41
N LEU A 152 9.09 -10.11 -26.17
CA LEU A 152 8.31 -11.28 -25.81
C LEU A 152 6.83 -10.92 -25.83
N SER A 153 6.02 -11.71 -26.53
CA SER A 153 4.58 -11.51 -26.63
C SER A 153 3.79 -12.79 -26.43
N SER A 154 2.50 -12.68 -26.15
CA SER A 154 1.57 -13.83 -26.12
C SER A 154 0.48 -13.74 -27.19
N VAL A 155 0.59 -12.80 -28.13
CA VAL A 155 -0.44 -12.60 -29.15
C VAL A 155 -0.71 -13.87 -29.96
N PHE A 156 -1.98 -14.10 -30.26
CA PHE A 156 -2.43 -15.13 -31.19
C PHE A 156 -2.45 -14.62 -32.62
N TYR A 157 -2.69 -13.32 -32.82
CA TYR A 157 -2.91 -12.74 -34.13
C TYR A 157 -2.12 -11.44 -34.29
N LEU A 158 -1.29 -11.39 -35.33
CA LEU A 158 -0.61 -10.18 -35.80
C LEU A 158 -1.12 -9.81 -37.19
N LYS A 159 -1.15 -8.51 -37.47
CA LYS A 159 -1.49 -8.01 -38.80
C LYS A 159 -0.31 -8.23 -39.76
N PRO A 160 -0.54 -8.79 -40.98
CA PRO A 160 0.48 -8.83 -42.03
C PRO A 160 0.84 -7.41 -42.50
N LYS A 161 1.88 -7.27 -43.31
CA LYS A 161 2.37 -5.97 -43.82
C LYS A 161 1.33 -5.21 -44.64
N ASP A 162 0.37 -5.90 -45.23
CA ASP A 162 -0.73 -5.30 -45.98
C ASP A 162 -1.66 -4.49 -45.05
N THR A 163 -1.63 -3.17 -45.22
CA THR A 163 -2.41 -2.23 -44.42
C THR A 163 -3.91 -2.30 -44.69
N HIS A 164 -4.35 -2.86 -45.83
CA HIS A 164 -5.77 -2.98 -46.19
C HIS A 164 -6.49 -4.11 -45.44
N ILE A 165 -5.75 -5.04 -44.83
CA ILE A 165 -6.33 -6.09 -44.02
C ILE A 165 -6.85 -5.50 -42.70
N LYS A 166 -8.13 -5.77 -42.37
CA LYS A 166 -8.74 -5.32 -41.12
C LYS A 166 -8.05 -5.97 -39.93
N ASN A 167 -7.93 -5.23 -38.82
CA ASN A 167 -7.32 -5.75 -37.58
C ASN A 167 -7.99 -7.06 -37.11
N PRO A 168 -7.22 -7.98 -36.50
CA PRO A 168 -7.78 -9.21 -35.95
C PRO A 168 -8.78 -8.89 -34.84
N SER A 169 -9.88 -9.64 -34.81
CA SER A 169 -10.89 -9.52 -33.76
C SER A 169 -10.62 -10.51 -32.63
N ASN A 170 -11.04 -10.16 -31.40
CA ASN A 170 -11.04 -11.08 -30.25
C ASN A 170 -11.68 -12.45 -30.59
N SER A 171 -10.98 -13.56 -30.27
CA SER A 171 -11.46 -14.92 -30.50
C SER A 171 -12.64 -15.34 -29.59
N LYS A 172 -12.98 -14.53 -28.58
CA LYS A 172 -13.89 -14.83 -27.46
C LYS A 172 -13.42 -15.99 -26.58
N SER A 173 -12.15 -16.38 -26.67
CA SER A 173 -11.57 -17.40 -25.80
C SER A 173 -11.55 -16.91 -24.34
N ASN A 174 -11.84 -17.83 -23.42
CA ASN A 174 -11.69 -17.61 -21.99
C ASN A 174 -10.49 -18.41 -21.44
N GLN A 175 -9.51 -18.71 -22.30
CA GLN A 175 -8.29 -19.39 -21.87
C GLN A 175 -7.57 -18.54 -20.82
N ARG A 176 -7.14 -19.21 -19.75
CA ARG A 176 -6.39 -18.62 -18.64
C ARG A 176 -5.10 -19.40 -18.49
N MET A 177 -4.01 -18.80 -18.94
CA MET A 177 -2.68 -19.38 -18.86
C MET A 177 -1.74 -18.42 -18.16
N ASN A 178 -0.85 -18.94 -17.32
CA ASN A 178 0.21 -18.16 -16.73
C ASN A 178 1.50 -18.40 -17.52
N PHE A 179 1.97 -17.41 -18.26
CA PHE A 179 3.17 -17.48 -19.08
C PHE A 179 4.41 -17.29 -18.22
N LEU A 180 5.14 -18.37 -17.95
CA LEU A 180 6.27 -18.35 -17.03
C LEU A 180 7.59 -18.09 -17.79
N MET A 181 8.26 -17.01 -17.41
CA MET A 181 9.62 -16.68 -17.82
C MET A 181 10.49 -16.65 -16.56
N SER A 182 11.41 -17.59 -16.42
CA SER A 182 12.23 -17.70 -15.22
C SER A 182 13.57 -18.38 -15.46
N SER A 183 14.59 -17.96 -14.72
CA SER A 183 15.87 -18.64 -14.73
C SER A 183 15.80 -20.07 -14.18
N THR A 184 14.80 -20.41 -13.37
CA THR A 184 14.72 -21.76 -12.78
C THR A 184 13.29 -22.14 -12.43
N PHE A 185 12.91 -23.35 -12.80
CA PHE A 185 11.71 -24.05 -12.31
C PHE A 185 12.12 -25.36 -11.64
N THR A 186 11.75 -25.53 -10.37
CA THR A 186 11.98 -26.77 -9.62
C THR A 186 10.65 -27.37 -9.15
N HIS A 187 10.54 -28.69 -9.25
CA HIS A 187 9.45 -29.48 -8.66
C HIS A 187 10.02 -30.43 -7.63
N TYR A 188 9.52 -30.40 -6.39
CA TYR A 188 10.11 -31.14 -5.24
C TYR A 188 11.61 -30.87 -5.05
N GLY A 189 12.05 -29.67 -5.37
CA GLY A 189 13.43 -29.21 -5.20
C GLY A 189 13.44 -27.73 -4.86
N ASN A 190 14.60 -27.25 -4.41
CA ASN A 190 14.81 -25.86 -4.05
C ASN A 190 15.41 -25.07 -5.22
N ALA A 191 14.97 -23.83 -5.39
CA ALA A 191 15.55 -22.88 -6.34
C ALA A 191 16.39 -21.85 -5.58
N SER A 192 17.71 -21.86 -5.74
CA SER A 192 18.60 -20.97 -4.97
C SER A 192 19.60 -20.15 -5.79
N TYR A 193 19.81 -18.87 -5.45
CA TYR A 193 20.85 -18.03 -6.09
C TYR A 193 20.71 -17.84 -7.62
N ASN A 194 19.51 -17.97 -8.19
CA ASN A 194 19.29 -17.80 -9.62
C ASN A 194 18.86 -16.36 -9.97
N GLN A 195 19.02 -15.95 -11.23
CA GLN A 195 18.77 -14.57 -11.66
C GLN A 195 18.01 -14.50 -13.00
N THR A 196 16.93 -13.74 -13.05
CA THR A 196 16.36 -13.28 -14.32
C THR A 196 16.72 -11.81 -14.52
N ILE A 197 17.19 -11.44 -15.71
CA ILE A 197 17.69 -10.10 -16.02
C ILE A 197 16.99 -9.60 -17.28
N LEU A 198 16.33 -8.45 -17.18
CA LEU A 198 15.75 -7.71 -18.29
C LEU A 198 16.67 -6.51 -18.55
N GLN A 199 17.44 -6.56 -19.64
CA GLN A 199 18.39 -5.50 -20.00
C GLN A 199 17.71 -4.40 -20.82
N LYS A 200 18.48 -3.35 -21.11
CA LYS A 200 18.08 -2.26 -21.98
C LYS A 200 17.54 -2.80 -23.32
N ASP A 201 16.41 -2.25 -23.78
CA ASP A 201 15.76 -2.62 -25.06
C ASP A 201 15.08 -4.01 -25.06
N ALA A 202 15.10 -4.74 -23.96
CA ALA A 202 14.22 -5.89 -23.76
C ALA A 202 12.80 -5.44 -23.39
N HIS A 203 11.79 -6.07 -24.00
CA HIS A 203 10.39 -5.68 -23.91
C HIS A 203 9.47 -6.87 -23.61
N ILE A 204 8.70 -6.79 -22.53
CA ILE A 204 7.67 -7.77 -22.19
C ILE A 204 6.29 -7.20 -22.58
N SER A 205 5.74 -7.65 -23.71
CA SER A 205 4.43 -7.28 -24.24
C SER A 205 3.50 -8.50 -24.30
N MET A 206 3.23 -9.07 -23.13
CA MET A 206 2.48 -10.32 -22.96
C MET A 206 1.18 -10.12 -22.18
N GLY A 207 0.16 -10.92 -22.50
CA GLY A 207 -1.11 -11.01 -21.76
C GLY A 207 -2.35 -10.87 -22.62
N VAL A 208 -2.22 -10.62 -23.93
CA VAL A 208 -3.35 -10.38 -24.86
C VAL A 208 -3.31 -11.25 -26.11
N GLU A 209 -4.47 -11.51 -26.70
CA GLU A 209 -4.61 -12.24 -27.98
C GLU A 209 -4.14 -11.42 -29.17
N ASN A 210 -4.26 -10.10 -29.09
CA ASN A 210 -3.82 -9.16 -30.10
C ASN A 210 -3.64 -7.77 -29.46
N THR A 211 -2.81 -6.92 -30.07
CA THR A 211 -2.48 -5.58 -29.58
C THR A 211 -3.47 -4.49 -30.04
N TYR A 212 -4.66 -4.87 -30.52
CA TYR A 212 -5.67 -3.94 -31.03
C TYR A 212 -6.89 -3.85 -30.10
N ASP A 213 -7.55 -4.99 -29.89
CA ASP A 213 -8.71 -5.14 -29.01
C ASP A 213 -8.31 -5.44 -27.55
N LEU A 214 -7.05 -5.86 -27.34
CA LEU A 214 -6.46 -6.21 -26.03
C LEU A 214 -7.25 -7.25 -25.22
N ALA A 215 -7.86 -8.20 -25.91
CA ALA A 215 -8.50 -9.33 -25.25
C ALA A 215 -7.47 -10.12 -24.45
N LEU A 216 -7.63 -10.21 -23.13
CA LEU A 216 -6.68 -10.92 -22.27
C LEU A 216 -6.64 -12.42 -22.61
N ASN A 217 -5.44 -13.00 -22.69
CA ASN A 217 -5.25 -14.44 -22.94
C ASN A 217 -4.46 -15.18 -21.86
N GLY A 218 -3.89 -14.45 -20.90
CA GLY A 218 -3.11 -15.03 -19.82
C GLY A 218 -2.39 -13.98 -18.99
N ALA A 219 -1.76 -14.43 -17.92
CA ALA A 219 -0.96 -13.62 -17.02
C ALA A 219 0.54 -13.82 -17.33
N PRO A 220 1.32 -12.78 -17.63
CA PRO A 220 2.77 -12.91 -17.70
C PRO A 220 3.39 -12.98 -16.30
N TYR A 221 4.26 -13.95 -16.11
CA TYR A 221 5.04 -14.18 -14.89
C TYR A 221 6.53 -14.07 -15.22
N LEU A 222 7.12 -12.91 -14.92
CA LEU A 222 8.56 -12.71 -14.98
C LEU A 222 9.15 -12.93 -13.58
N ILE A 223 9.91 -14.01 -13.40
CA ILE A 223 10.32 -14.47 -12.07
C ILE A 223 11.83 -14.71 -12.01
N GLY A 224 12.49 -14.27 -10.93
CA GLY A 224 13.88 -14.64 -10.66
C GLY A 224 14.03 -16.17 -10.59
N ALA A 225 13.34 -16.85 -9.68
CA ALA A 225 13.18 -18.31 -9.72
C ALA A 225 11.90 -18.81 -9.05
N ILE A 226 11.44 -20.00 -9.47
CA ILE A 226 10.25 -20.64 -8.94
C ILE A 226 10.52 -22.08 -8.42
N ALA A 227 9.91 -22.38 -7.27
CA ALA A 227 9.88 -23.71 -6.68
C ALA A 227 8.43 -24.16 -6.42
N THR A 228 8.14 -25.43 -6.71
CA THR A 228 6.87 -26.08 -6.35
C THR A 228 7.18 -27.22 -5.40
N TYR A 229 6.56 -27.23 -4.22
CA TYR A 229 6.87 -28.14 -3.12
C TYR A 229 8.35 -28.09 -2.69
N GLY A 230 8.93 -26.89 -2.71
CA GLY A 230 10.30 -26.60 -2.29
C GLY A 230 10.49 -25.09 -2.07
N ASP A 231 11.64 -24.70 -1.54
CA ASP A 231 11.90 -23.32 -1.15
C ASP A 231 12.56 -22.52 -2.30
N SER A 232 12.21 -21.24 -2.42
CA SER A 232 12.85 -20.29 -3.34
C SER A 232 13.68 -19.30 -2.53
N THR A 233 15.02 -19.38 -2.61
CA THR A 233 15.93 -18.69 -1.70
C THR A 233 17.06 -17.93 -2.42
N ASN A 234 17.35 -16.68 -2.04
CA ASN A 234 18.43 -15.88 -2.62
C ASN A 234 18.34 -15.63 -4.14
N ASN A 235 17.16 -15.73 -4.76
CA ASN A 235 16.98 -15.46 -6.19
C ASN A 235 16.76 -13.98 -6.46
N SER A 236 17.02 -13.51 -7.68
CA SER A 236 16.79 -12.11 -8.05
C SER A 236 16.13 -11.93 -9.41
N LEU A 237 15.25 -10.93 -9.51
CA LEU A 237 14.80 -10.35 -10.77
C LEU A 237 15.38 -8.95 -10.91
N ASN A 238 16.19 -8.73 -11.95
CA ASN A 238 16.84 -7.46 -12.23
C ASN A 238 16.19 -6.84 -13.46
N ILE A 239 15.57 -5.68 -13.30
CA ILE A 239 14.92 -4.93 -14.37
C ILE A 239 15.74 -3.65 -14.56
N GLU A 240 16.56 -3.64 -15.60
CA GLU A 240 17.59 -2.62 -15.82
C GLU A 240 17.04 -1.42 -16.60
N ALA A 241 17.82 -0.33 -16.59
CA ALA A 241 17.44 0.93 -17.21
C ALA A 241 17.19 0.78 -18.71
N GLY A 242 16.08 1.36 -19.18
CA GLY A 242 15.68 1.29 -20.59
C GLY A 242 15.04 -0.03 -21.01
N SER A 243 14.85 -0.99 -20.11
CA SER A 243 13.95 -2.11 -20.34
C SER A 243 12.48 -1.69 -20.25
N SER A 244 11.56 -2.52 -20.75
CA SER A 244 10.13 -2.21 -20.75
C SER A 244 9.24 -3.41 -20.41
N VAL A 245 8.17 -3.13 -19.66
CA VAL A 245 7.10 -4.08 -19.35
C VAL A 245 5.76 -3.42 -19.62
N GLU A 246 4.94 -4.05 -20.46
CA GLU A 246 3.59 -3.59 -20.77
C GLU A 246 2.55 -4.21 -19.81
N PHE A 247 1.60 -3.36 -19.39
CA PHE A 247 0.43 -3.71 -18.60
C PHE A 247 -0.82 -3.46 -19.43
N PHE A 248 -1.47 -4.55 -19.84
CA PHE A 248 -2.67 -4.47 -20.64
C PHE A 248 -3.92 -4.18 -19.80
N THR A 249 -4.91 -3.59 -20.46
CA THR A 249 -6.18 -3.25 -19.82
C THR A 249 -6.86 -4.49 -19.24
N SER A 250 -7.13 -4.46 -17.93
CA SER A 250 -7.94 -5.44 -17.22
C SER A 250 -9.16 -4.74 -16.61
N LEU A 251 -10.34 -5.06 -17.14
CA LEU A 251 -11.58 -4.44 -16.66
C LEU A 251 -11.91 -4.94 -15.24
N PRO A 252 -12.20 -4.05 -14.29
CA PRO A 252 -12.68 -4.46 -12.98
C PRO A 252 -14.07 -5.13 -13.14
N LYS A 253 -14.20 -6.36 -12.63
CA LYS A 253 -15.47 -7.04 -12.39
C LYS A 253 -15.96 -6.66 -11.00
N LYS A 254 -17.25 -6.41 -10.82
CA LYS A 254 -17.81 -6.33 -9.46
C LYS A 254 -17.87 -7.73 -8.86
N ASP A 255 -17.35 -7.91 -7.64
CA ASP A 255 -17.55 -9.13 -6.86
C ASP A 255 -18.99 -9.20 -6.31
N LYS A 256 -19.29 -10.28 -5.58
CA LYS A 256 -20.61 -10.51 -4.96
C LYS A 256 -21.03 -9.40 -3.99
N ASN A 257 -20.06 -8.64 -3.47
CA ASN A 257 -20.26 -7.54 -2.52
C ASN A 257 -20.26 -6.17 -3.22
N GLY A 258 -20.13 -6.14 -4.56
CA GLY A 258 -20.08 -4.91 -5.35
C GLY A 258 -18.69 -4.27 -5.45
N ASN A 259 -17.63 -4.89 -4.91
CA ASN A 259 -16.26 -4.36 -4.96
C ASN A 259 -15.64 -4.61 -6.34
N ASN A 260 -14.82 -3.68 -6.80
CA ASN A 260 -14.04 -3.88 -8.01
C ASN A 260 -12.97 -4.96 -7.79
N THR A 261 -12.95 -5.97 -8.66
CA THR A 261 -11.96 -7.05 -8.70
C THR A 261 -11.38 -7.12 -10.11
N PHE A 262 -10.06 -7.12 -10.22
CA PHE A 262 -9.41 -7.26 -11.52
C PHE A 262 -9.50 -8.71 -12.01
N ASP A 263 -9.42 -8.87 -13.32
CA ASP A 263 -9.18 -10.18 -13.91
C ASP A 263 -7.82 -10.72 -13.42
N GLU A 264 -7.68 -12.02 -13.21
CA GLU A 264 -6.43 -12.63 -12.72
C GLU A 264 -5.30 -12.65 -13.75
N ARG A 265 -5.65 -12.37 -15.01
CA ARG A 265 -4.71 -12.27 -16.14
C ARG A 265 -4.00 -10.91 -16.13
N ILE A 266 -3.27 -10.64 -15.05
CA ILE A 266 -2.46 -9.44 -14.84
C ILE A 266 -0.97 -9.79 -14.82
N THR A 267 -0.11 -8.79 -14.91
CA THR A 267 1.34 -8.99 -14.90
C THR A 267 1.87 -9.24 -13.49
N HIS A 268 2.73 -10.26 -13.36
CA HIS A 268 3.41 -10.62 -12.11
C HIS A 268 4.93 -10.52 -12.28
N LEU A 269 5.56 -9.67 -11.48
CA LEU A 269 7.02 -9.53 -11.40
C LEU A 269 7.48 -10.03 -10.03
N VAL A 270 8.26 -11.11 -9.98
CA VAL A 270 8.55 -11.78 -8.70
C VAL A 270 10.04 -12.11 -8.56
N GLY A 271 10.66 -11.80 -7.42
CA GLY A 271 12.06 -12.17 -7.15
C GLY A 271 12.21 -13.68 -6.93
N GLY A 272 11.44 -14.23 -6.00
CA GLY A 272 11.30 -15.67 -5.78
C GLY A 272 9.86 -16.07 -5.51
N LEU A 273 9.36 -17.08 -6.24
CA LEU A 273 8.02 -17.64 -6.07
C LEU A 273 8.11 -19.07 -5.51
N ALA A 274 7.30 -19.37 -4.50
CA ALA A 274 7.12 -20.74 -4.04
C ALA A 274 5.64 -21.12 -4.01
N TYR A 275 5.32 -22.26 -4.61
CA TYR A 275 4.07 -22.97 -4.34
C TYR A 275 4.36 -24.01 -3.26
N GLN A 276 3.77 -23.88 -2.07
CA GLN A 276 3.98 -24.81 -0.94
C GLN A 276 5.42 -24.85 -0.39
N GLY A 277 6.07 -23.70 -0.30
CA GLY A 277 7.41 -23.57 0.26
C GLY A 277 7.66 -22.15 0.76
N ASN A 278 8.82 -21.95 1.38
CA ASN A 278 9.25 -20.64 1.85
C ASN A 278 9.87 -19.81 0.73
N VAL A 279 9.81 -18.48 0.88
CA VAL A 279 10.56 -17.53 0.05
C VAL A 279 11.47 -16.69 0.93
N LYS A 280 12.79 -16.87 0.78
CA LYS A 280 13.79 -16.28 1.69
C LYS A 280 14.86 -15.51 0.95
N ASN A 281 15.21 -14.31 1.40
CA ASN A 281 16.32 -13.51 0.85
C ASN A 281 16.23 -13.21 -0.67
N ASN A 282 15.04 -13.31 -1.28
CA ASN A 282 14.88 -13.02 -2.70
C ASN A 282 14.81 -11.51 -2.94
N LYS A 283 15.13 -11.09 -4.17
CA LYS A 283 15.29 -9.68 -4.50
C LYS A 283 14.62 -9.28 -5.80
N ILE A 284 14.10 -8.07 -5.86
CA ILE A 284 13.82 -7.37 -7.11
C ILE A 284 14.63 -6.07 -7.10
N PHE A 285 15.30 -5.79 -8.21
CA PHE A 285 15.89 -4.48 -8.48
C PHE A 285 15.21 -3.89 -9.72
N ILE A 286 14.54 -2.75 -9.56
CA ILE A 286 13.96 -1.98 -10.67
C ILE A 286 14.77 -0.68 -10.79
N LYS A 287 15.44 -0.48 -11.92
CA LYS A 287 16.26 0.72 -12.18
C LYS A 287 15.81 1.37 -13.47
N ASP A 288 15.26 2.58 -13.39
CA ASP A 288 14.78 3.37 -14.53
C ASP A 288 14.06 2.56 -15.64
N ALA A 289 13.21 1.61 -15.23
CA ALA A 289 12.48 0.73 -16.14
C ALA A 289 11.19 1.39 -16.63
N ASN A 290 10.82 1.15 -17.89
CA ASN A 290 9.59 1.69 -18.48
C ASN A 290 8.41 0.76 -18.26
N MET A 291 7.32 1.31 -17.73
CA MET A 291 6.14 0.57 -17.29
C MET A 291 4.96 1.10 -18.08
N ILE A 292 4.63 0.42 -19.17
CA ILE A 292 3.78 0.96 -20.23
C ILE A 292 2.35 0.48 -20.01
N ILE A 293 1.39 1.40 -19.80
CA ILE A 293 -0.03 1.02 -19.83
C ILE A 293 -0.51 0.97 -21.28
N HIS A 294 -1.06 -0.16 -21.71
CA HIS A 294 -1.59 -0.34 -23.06
C HIS A 294 -3.13 -0.36 -23.05
N GLY A 295 -3.73 0.67 -23.65
CA GLY A 295 -5.18 0.81 -23.82
C GLY A 295 -5.70 0.37 -25.20
N PRO A 296 -6.92 -0.19 -25.29
CA PRO A 296 -7.44 -0.70 -26.54
C PRO A 296 -7.79 0.45 -27.49
N SER A 297 -7.87 0.13 -28.79
CA SER A 297 -8.21 1.10 -29.80
C SER A 297 -9.56 1.78 -29.52
N LYS A 298 -9.64 3.10 -29.75
CA LYS A 298 -10.87 3.93 -29.60
C LYS A 298 -11.40 4.05 -28.17
N ALA A 299 -10.71 3.56 -27.15
CA ALA A 299 -11.10 3.83 -25.77
C ALA A 299 -10.82 5.29 -25.39
N TYR A 300 -11.65 5.84 -24.50
CA TYR A 300 -11.42 7.14 -23.87
C TYR A 300 -10.78 7.00 -22.47
N ALA A 301 -10.78 5.79 -21.93
CA ALA A 301 -10.13 5.48 -20.67
C ALA A 301 -9.76 3.99 -20.58
N SER A 302 -8.75 3.66 -19.78
CA SER A 302 -8.37 2.28 -19.51
C SER A 302 -7.89 2.05 -18.08
N LEU A 303 -7.94 0.80 -17.64
CA LEU A 303 -7.49 0.35 -16.33
C LEU A 303 -6.59 -0.86 -16.48
N ALA A 304 -5.42 -0.85 -15.84
CA ALA A 304 -4.53 -2.00 -15.76
C ALA A 304 -4.21 -2.31 -14.29
N ALA A 305 -3.77 -3.54 -14.03
CA ALA A 305 -3.34 -3.96 -12.72
C ALA A 305 -2.06 -4.80 -12.79
N ALA A 306 -1.26 -4.77 -11.72
CA ALA A 306 0.00 -5.49 -11.63
C ALA A 306 0.35 -5.91 -10.20
N HIS A 307 1.06 -7.03 -10.08
CA HIS A 307 1.59 -7.56 -8.84
C HIS A 307 3.12 -7.62 -8.91
N ILE A 308 3.80 -6.97 -7.96
CA ILE A 308 5.26 -6.95 -7.89
C ILE A 308 5.70 -7.41 -6.50
N SER A 309 6.47 -8.49 -6.37
CA SER A 309 6.80 -9.07 -5.07
C SER A 309 8.23 -9.60 -4.99
N ALA A 310 9.05 -9.13 -4.04
CA ALA A 310 10.40 -9.69 -3.91
C ALA A 310 10.39 -11.17 -3.50
N GLY A 311 9.51 -11.57 -2.57
CA GLY A 311 9.19 -12.97 -2.29
C GLY A 311 7.68 -13.20 -2.25
N TYR A 312 7.16 -14.21 -2.96
CA TYR A 312 5.73 -14.56 -2.94
C TYR A 312 5.50 -16.06 -2.70
N ILE A 313 4.64 -16.38 -1.73
CA ILE A 313 4.19 -17.75 -1.46
C ILE A 313 2.72 -17.87 -1.80
N ASP A 314 2.41 -18.55 -2.90
CA ASP A 314 1.05 -18.86 -3.33
C ASP A 314 0.68 -20.29 -2.88
N SER A 315 0.52 -20.48 -1.57
CA SER A 315 0.18 -21.79 -1.01
C SER A 315 -1.31 -22.08 -1.16
N GLY A 316 -1.63 -23.27 -1.66
CA GLY A 316 -2.96 -23.88 -1.62
C GLY A 316 -3.16 -24.88 -0.48
N THR A 317 -2.34 -24.89 0.57
CA THR A 317 -2.54 -25.74 1.76
C THR A 317 -2.68 -24.87 3.01
N ASP A 318 -3.13 -25.49 4.10
CA ASP A 318 -3.20 -24.83 5.41
C ASP A 318 -1.88 -24.89 6.20
N LYS A 319 -0.76 -25.24 5.54
CA LYS A 319 0.56 -25.19 6.15
C LYS A 319 1.05 -23.74 6.20
N ASN A 320 1.66 -23.37 7.31
CA ASN A 320 2.29 -22.07 7.46
C ASN A 320 3.66 -22.07 6.78
N PHE A 321 3.90 -21.05 5.96
CA PHE A 321 5.20 -20.80 5.32
C PHE A 321 5.68 -19.38 5.63
N GLN A 322 6.97 -19.14 5.43
CA GLN A 322 7.62 -17.88 5.75
C GLN A 322 8.11 -17.16 4.49
N ALA A 323 7.59 -15.96 4.27
CA ALA A 323 8.15 -14.99 3.35
C ALA A 323 9.07 -14.07 4.14
N SER A 324 10.38 -14.35 4.14
CA SER A 324 11.30 -13.67 5.05
C SER A 324 12.53 -13.05 4.39
N LYS A 325 12.96 -11.88 4.88
CA LYS A 325 14.22 -11.23 4.48
C LYS A 325 14.31 -10.88 2.99
N ASN A 326 13.17 -10.77 2.31
CA ASN A 326 13.14 -10.41 0.89
C ASN A 326 13.29 -8.88 0.74
N LEU A 327 13.88 -8.45 -0.38
CA LEU A 327 14.18 -7.05 -0.67
C LEU A 327 13.60 -6.61 -2.01
N LEU A 328 12.74 -5.60 -1.99
CA LEU A 328 12.31 -4.88 -3.19
C LEU A 328 12.99 -3.51 -3.22
N ASP A 329 13.89 -3.30 -4.19
CA ASP A 329 14.61 -2.03 -4.37
C ASP A 329 14.16 -1.37 -5.68
N ILE A 330 13.49 -0.22 -5.57
CA ILE A 330 12.93 0.55 -6.68
C ILE A 330 13.67 1.88 -6.76
N ASP A 331 14.54 1.98 -7.76
CA ASP A 331 15.38 3.13 -8.07
C ASP A 331 15.08 3.61 -9.49
N GLY A 332 13.80 3.91 -9.74
CA GLY A 332 13.30 4.35 -11.05
C GLY A 332 12.27 3.39 -11.65
N PHE A 333 11.00 3.73 -11.45
CA PHE A 333 9.87 3.15 -12.17
C PHE A 333 9.25 4.28 -13.01
N ASN A 334 9.41 4.22 -14.33
CA ASN A 334 8.95 5.26 -15.25
C ASN A 334 7.63 4.82 -15.87
N LEU A 335 6.52 5.42 -15.46
CA LEU A 335 5.25 5.17 -16.12
C LEU A 335 5.29 5.72 -17.55
N ASP A 336 4.78 4.93 -18.48
CA ASP A 336 4.52 5.37 -19.85
C ASP A 336 3.16 4.85 -20.32
N MET A 337 2.75 5.26 -21.51
CA MET A 337 1.47 4.85 -22.07
C MET A 337 1.60 4.52 -23.55
N TYR A 338 0.83 3.53 -23.98
CA TYR A 338 0.64 3.21 -25.38
C TYR A 338 -0.86 3.11 -25.69
N MET A 339 -1.27 3.76 -26.77
CA MET A 339 -2.65 3.77 -27.23
C MET A 339 -2.72 3.49 -28.72
N ASN A 340 -3.58 2.56 -29.13
CA ASN A 340 -3.72 2.17 -30.52
C ASN A 340 -4.82 2.99 -31.23
N HIS A 341 -4.55 4.26 -31.56
CA HIS A 341 -5.52 5.12 -32.25
C HIS A 341 -5.13 5.45 -33.70
N ASP A 342 -6.11 5.41 -34.60
CA ASP A 342 -5.98 5.90 -35.98
C ASP A 342 -5.72 7.42 -36.03
N LYS A 343 -6.20 8.17 -35.01
CA LYS A 343 -6.05 9.62 -34.85
C LYS A 343 -5.92 9.98 -33.37
N GLN A 344 -5.20 11.05 -33.06
CA GLN A 344 -5.05 11.53 -31.68
C GLN A 344 -6.43 11.85 -31.06
N PRO A 345 -6.79 11.25 -29.90
CA PRO A 345 -8.04 11.56 -29.22
C PRO A 345 -8.00 12.96 -28.62
N LEU A 346 -9.17 13.55 -28.35
CA LEU A 346 -9.26 14.84 -27.63
C LEU A 346 -8.93 14.70 -26.14
N ALA A 347 -9.20 13.52 -25.55
CA ALA A 347 -8.87 13.17 -24.18
C ALA A 347 -8.75 11.65 -24.04
N TYR A 348 -7.84 11.19 -23.19
CA TYR A 348 -7.66 9.79 -22.84
C TYR A 348 -6.95 9.63 -21.49
N ASN A 349 -7.51 8.83 -20.60
CA ASN A 349 -6.93 8.62 -19.27
C ASN A 349 -6.72 7.12 -19.00
N SER A 350 -5.49 6.69 -18.72
CA SER A 350 -5.23 5.31 -18.28
C SER A 350 -4.74 5.25 -16.84
N VAL A 351 -5.29 4.34 -16.03
CA VAL A 351 -4.86 4.17 -14.63
C VAL A 351 -4.29 2.78 -14.40
N LEU A 352 -3.07 2.70 -13.85
CA LEU A 352 -2.44 1.47 -13.35
C LEU A 352 -2.65 1.35 -11.84
N PHE A 353 -3.20 0.23 -11.40
CA PHE A 353 -3.19 -0.18 -9.99
C PHE A 353 -2.08 -1.21 -9.77
N ALA A 354 -1.04 -0.85 -9.02
CA ALA A 354 0.04 -1.78 -8.73
C ALA A 354 0.21 -2.02 -7.23
N ASP A 355 0.20 -3.29 -6.86
CA ASP A 355 0.50 -3.75 -5.51
C ASP A 355 1.95 -4.27 -5.46
N PHE A 356 2.71 -3.75 -4.49
CA PHE A 356 4.11 -4.06 -4.27
C PHE A 356 4.31 -4.74 -2.92
N TRP A 357 5.01 -5.86 -2.88
CA TRP A 357 5.32 -6.59 -1.65
C TRP A 357 6.83 -6.79 -1.46
N GLY A 358 7.32 -6.54 -0.25
CA GLY A 358 8.62 -7.05 0.17
C GLY A 358 8.54 -8.57 0.29
N GLY A 359 7.61 -9.06 1.13
CA GLY A 359 7.26 -10.47 1.20
C GLY A 359 5.75 -10.67 1.36
N LYS A 360 5.17 -11.57 0.55
CA LYS A 360 3.76 -11.97 0.65
C LYS A 360 3.63 -13.47 0.88
N THR A 361 2.77 -13.85 1.82
CA THR A 361 2.34 -15.24 2.00
C THR A 361 0.82 -15.36 2.07
N GLU A 362 0.29 -16.42 1.48
CA GLU A 362 -1.10 -16.81 1.66
C GLU A 362 -1.39 -17.34 3.07
N GLN A 363 -0.40 -17.98 3.70
CA GLN A 363 -0.54 -18.60 5.00
C GLN A 363 0.80 -18.68 5.74
N GLY A 364 0.85 -18.13 6.96
CA GLY A 364 2.05 -18.07 7.79
C GLY A 364 2.56 -16.65 7.98
N GLN A 365 3.88 -16.44 7.90
CA GLN A 365 4.52 -15.20 8.37
C GLN A 365 5.23 -14.44 7.24
N ALA A 366 4.98 -13.14 7.16
CA ALA A 366 5.82 -12.20 6.43
C ALA A 366 6.78 -11.51 7.42
N LEU A 367 8.06 -11.87 7.38
CA LEU A 367 9.03 -11.55 8.44
C LEU A 367 10.26 -10.82 7.90
N ASP A 368 10.61 -9.66 8.47
CA ASP A 368 11.90 -9.00 8.20
C ASP A 368 12.12 -8.65 6.71
N ASN A 369 11.04 -8.38 5.98
CA ASN A 369 11.13 -7.98 4.56
C ASN A 369 11.33 -6.47 4.45
N THR A 370 12.00 -6.03 3.38
CA THR A 370 12.32 -4.61 3.16
C THR A 370 11.86 -4.16 1.78
N ILE A 371 11.26 -2.97 1.72
CA ILE A 371 11.06 -2.20 0.48
C ILE A 371 11.88 -0.91 0.58
N ASN A 372 12.70 -0.63 -0.43
CA ASN A 372 13.35 0.66 -0.64
C ASN A 372 12.72 1.33 -1.87
N LEU A 373 11.97 2.39 -1.66
CA LEU A 373 11.34 3.20 -2.70
C LEU A 373 12.09 4.53 -2.84
N LYS A 374 12.99 4.60 -3.82
CA LYS A 374 13.84 5.78 -4.07
C LYS A 374 13.27 6.68 -5.17
N ASP A 375 12.62 6.12 -6.18
CA ASP A 375 12.03 6.95 -7.23
C ASP A 375 10.93 6.23 -8.02
N ILE A 376 9.83 6.93 -8.27
CA ILE A 376 8.70 6.46 -9.08
C ILE A 376 7.99 7.62 -9.76
N LYS A 377 7.99 7.64 -11.09
CA LYS A 377 7.22 8.61 -11.88
C LYS A 377 5.85 8.02 -12.15
N ASN A 378 4.89 8.42 -11.33
CA ASN A 378 3.55 7.86 -11.33
C ASN A 378 2.60 8.53 -12.34
N LEU A 379 3.04 9.57 -13.03
CA LEU A 379 2.24 10.27 -14.04
C LEU A 379 3.05 10.43 -15.32
N LYS A 380 2.38 10.24 -16.45
CA LYS A 380 2.89 10.52 -17.79
C LYS A 380 1.81 11.28 -18.55
N LYS A 381 2.09 12.50 -18.98
CA LYS A 381 1.22 13.26 -19.88
C LYS A 381 1.75 13.18 -21.32
N ASP A 382 0.85 13.22 -22.30
CA ASP A 382 1.22 13.47 -23.69
C ASP A 382 1.77 14.90 -23.83
N LYS A 383 2.76 15.06 -24.70
CA LYS A 383 3.45 16.35 -24.87
C LYS A 383 2.59 17.44 -25.49
N ASN A 384 1.58 17.07 -26.28
CA ASN A 384 0.77 17.99 -27.06
C ASN A 384 -0.66 18.15 -26.51
N ASN A 385 -1.10 17.25 -25.63
CA ASN A 385 -2.42 17.31 -25.03
C ASN A 385 -2.41 16.76 -23.59
N GLU A 386 -2.47 17.65 -22.59
CA GLU A 386 -2.47 17.26 -21.18
C GLU A 386 -3.70 16.45 -20.75
N ASN A 387 -4.78 16.45 -21.55
CA ASN A 387 -5.94 15.58 -21.34
C ASN A 387 -5.70 14.14 -21.79
N ILE A 388 -4.51 13.84 -22.31
CA ILE A 388 -4.05 12.49 -22.61
C ILE A 388 -2.96 12.15 -21.60
N PHE A 389 -3.25 11.26 -20.66
CA PHE A 389 -2.28 10.87 -19.65
C PHE A 389 -2.46 9.44 -19.13
N ALA A 390 -1.37 8.89 -18.60
CA ALA A 390 -1.34 7.70 -17.78
C ALA A 390 -0.98 8.08 -16.36
N GLN A 391 -1.67 7.48 -15.40
CA GLN A 391 -1.43 7.65 -13.98
C GLN A 391 -1.33 6.29 -13.31
N ALA A 392 -0.52 6.18 -12.27
CA ALA A 392 -0.41 4.99 -11.46
C ALA A 392 -0.75 5.28 -10.00
N LEU A 393 -1.54 4.38 -9.41
CA LEU A 393 -1.96 4.38 -8.03
C LEU A 393 -1.38 3.13 -7.36
N PHE A 394 -0.80 3.30 -6.18
CA PHE A 394 0.09 2.29 -5.60
C PHE A 394 -0.30 1.88 -4.20
N ASN A 395 -0.16 0.59 -3.92
CA ASN A 395 -0.07 0.09 -2.56
C ASN A 395 1.26 -0.64 -2.35
N PHE A 396 2.01 -0.25 -1.33
CA PHE A 396 3.23 -0.91 -0.90
C PHE A 396 2.99 -1.63 0.41
N TYR A 397 3.45 -2.86 0.51
CA TYR A 397 3.33 -3.70 1.69
C TYR A 397 4.69 -4.32 2.01
N ALA A 398 5.40 -3.82 3.03
CA ALA A 398 6.70 -4.39 3.35
C ALA A 398 6.58 -5.88 3.71
N GLY A 399 5.60 -6.25 4.52
CA GLY A 399 5.16 -7.64 4.70
C GLY A 399 3.64 -7.80 4.64
N ALA A 400 3.18 -8.87 3.98
CA ALA A 400 1.75 -9.21 3.90
C ALA A 400 1.49 -10.70 4.15
N SER A 401 0.50 -11.01 4.99
CA SER A 401 -0.01 -12.37 5.21
C SER A 401 -1.54 -12.40 5.15
N ASN A 402 -2.10 -13.21 4.24
CA ASN A 402 -3.57 -13.35 4.16
C ASN A 402 -4.13 -14.15 5.35
N ASN A 403 -3.36 -15.11 5.88
CA ASN A 403 -3.70 -15.87 7.09
C ASN A 403 -2.45 -16.07 7.95
N GLY A 404 -2.23 -15.17 8.91
CA GLY A 404 -1.06 -15.19 9.79
C GLY A 404 -0.57 -13.79 10.10
N GLU A 405 0.75 -13.64 10.26
CA GLU A 405 1.38 -12.43 10.83
C GLU A 405 2.30 -11.71 9.84
N ALA A 406 2.48 -10.40 10.03
CA ALA A 406 3.44 -9.59 9.29
C ALA A 406 4.29 -8.75 10.26
N ASN A 407 5.48 -9.25 10.62
CA ASN A 407 6.31 -8.67 11.68
C ASN A 407 7.70 -8.24 11.18
N TYR A 408 8.30 -7.26 11.86
CA TYR A 408 9.67 -6.78 11.62
C TYR A 408 9.93 -6.25 10.21
N ASN A 409 8.90 -5.91 9.44
CA ASN A 409 9.08 -5.45 8.06
C ASN A 409 9.41 -3.95 8.02
N THR A 410 10.19 -3.54 7.02
CA THR A 410 10.64 -2.15 6.87
C THR A 410 10.26 -1.60 5.49
N LEU A 411 9.66 -0.41 5.46
CA LEU A 411 9.39 0.36 4.24
C LEU A 411 10.16 1.68 4.31
N ASN A 412 11.14 1.86 3.43
CA ASN A 412 11.90 3.09 3.29
C ASN A 412 11.43 3.84 2.05
N ILE A 413 11.00 5.08 2.21
CA ILE A 413 10.53 5.96 1.14
C ILE A 413 11.42 7.20 1.15
N GLU A 414 12.18 7.39 0.08
CA GLU A 414 13.07 8.53 -0.11
C GLU A 414 12.98 8.93 -1.58
N LEU A 415 11.83 9.51 -1.95
CA LEU A 415 11.52 9.84 -3.34
C LEU A 415 12.45 10.95 -3.85
N LYS A 416 13.12 10.70 -4.98
CA LYS A 416 13.84 11.75 -5.73
C LYS A 416 12.86 12.71 -6.38
N HIS A 417 11.78 12.17 -6.95
CA HIS A 417 10.66 12.94 -7.50
C HIS A 417 9.38 12.65 -6.72
N PRO A 418 8.68 13.67 -6.19
CA PRO A 418 7.43 13.48 -5.48
C PRO A 418 6.33 12.94 -6.40
N LEU A 419 5.34 12.23 -5.84
CA LEU A 419 4.21 11.71 -6.60
C LEU A 419 3.37 12.85 -7.19
N GLU A 420 3.11 12.78 -8.49
CA GLU A 420 2.27 13.73 -9.22
C GLU A 420 0.79 13.38 -9.08
N ILE A 421 -0.05 14.41 -8.99
CA ILE A 421 -1.51 14.28 -8.79
C ILE A 421 -2.21 14.75 -10.08
N ALA A 422 -3.18 13.99 -10.57
CA ALA A 422 -3.98 14.35 -11.74
C ALA A 422 -5.45 13.99 -11.57
N ASN A 423 -6.34 14.83 -12.11
CA ASN A 423 -7.77 14.55 -12.16
C ASN A 423 -8.06 13.44 -13.17
N ASN A 424 -8.20 12.21 -12.68
CA ASN A 424 -8.58 11.06 -13.50
C ASN A 424 -10.09 10.76 -13.41
N PHE A 425 -10.56 9.82 -14.24
CA PHE A 425 -11.98 9.45 -14.32
C PHE A 425 -12.50 8.66 -13.10
N LEU A 426 -11.61 8.19 -12.22
CA LEU A 426 -12.00 7.56 -10.95
C LEU A 426 -12.40 8.61 -9.90
N GLY A 427 -11.96 9.86 -10.10
CA GLY A 427 -12.24 10.98 -9.20
C GLY A 427 -11.54 10.84 -7.86
N TYR A 428 -10.36 10.22 -7.81
CA TYR A 428 -9.52 10.16 -6.60
C TYR A 428 -8.05 9.88 -6.93
N ASN A 429 -7.17 10.29 -6.02
CA ASN A 429 -5.75 9.99 -6.00
C ASN A 429 -5.42 9.33 -4.64
N GLN A 430 -5.19 8.02 -4.66
CA GLN A 430 -4.90 7.26 -3.45
C GLN A 430 -3.62 6.45 -3.58
N HIS A 431 -2.74 6.62 -2.59
CA HIS A 431 -1.55 5.80 -2.39
C HIS A 431 -1.53 5.28 -0.96
N SER A 432 -1.09 4.04 -0.79
CA SER A 432 -1.05 3.39 0.53
C SER A 432 0.30 2.73 0.80
N PHE A 433 0.80 2.89 2.01
CA PHE A 433 2.08 2.39 2.48
C PHE A 433 1.86 1.59 3.76
N TYR A 434 2.11 0.28 3.71
CA TYR A 434 1.88 -0.64 4.81
C TYR A 434 3.20 -1.22 5.30
N GLY A 435 3.45 -1.13 6.61
CA GLY A 435 4.56 -1.84 7.26
C GLY A 435 4.25 -3.33 7.34
N GLY A 436 3.21 -3.69 8.10
CA GLY A 436 2.66 -5.04 8.18
C GLY A 436 1.16 -5.08 7.85
N PHE A 437 0.76 -5.95 6.93
CA PHE A 437 -0.64 -6.20 6.59
C PHE A 437 -0.97 -7.68 6.81
N ALA A 438 -1.72 -7.98 7.88
CA ALA A 438 -1.89 -9.35 8.35
C ALA A 438 -3.29 -9.59 8.91
N THR A 439 -3.54 -10.81 9.37
CA THR A 439 -4.78 -11.17 10.07
C THR A 439 -4.55 -11.47 11.55
N LYS A 440 -3.42 -12.04 11.95
CA LYS A 440 -3.16 -12.59 13.30
C LYS A 440 -2.08 -11.86 14.12
N GLY A 441 -1.70 -10.68 13.67
CA GLY A 441 -0.67 -9.84 14.30
C GLY A 441 0.21 -9.10 13.29
N ALA A 442 0.62 -7.88 13.64
CA ALA A 442 1.54 -7.07 12.84
C ALA A 442 2.41 -6.19 13.75
N ASN A 443 3.58 -6.70 14.13
CA ASN A 443 4.43 -6.12 15.18
C ASN A 443 5.80 -5.70 14.65
N HIS A 444 6.45 -4.75 15.33
CA HIS A 444 7.82 -4.31 15.01
C HIS A 444 8.02 -3.80 13.58
N ASN A 445 6.97 -3.38 12.88
CA ASN A 445 7.11 -2.86 11.53
C ASN A 445 7.53 -1.39 11.55
N THR A 446 8.39 -0.98 10.61
CA THR A 446 8.91 0.40 10.54
C THR A 446 8.64 1.00 9.17
N ILE A 447 8.10 2.21 9.13
CA ILE A 447 7.99 3.03 7.92
C ILE A 447 8.85 4.28 8.09
N ASN A 448 9.81 4.47 7.21
CA ASN A 448 10.68 5.64 7.15
C ASN A 448 10.34 6.45 5.90
N ILE A 449 10.03 7.73 6.06
CA ILE A 449 9.74 8.66 4.97
C ILE A 449 10.66 9.86 5.06
N LYS A 450 11.30 10.16 3.94
CA LYS A 450 12.09 11.36 3.69
C LYS A 450 11.72 11.94 2.33
N ASN A 451 12.02 13.23 2.17
CA ASN A 451 11.70 14.03 0.99
C ASN A 451 10.19 14.14 0.77
N ASP A 452 9.82 14.99 -0.17
CA ASP A 452 8.42 15.31 -0.45
C ASP A 452 7.68 14.10 -1.03
N LEU A 453 6.49 13.80 -0.49
CA LEU A 453 5.68 12.66 -0.90
C LEU A 453 4.91 12.95 -2.18
N THR A 454 4.47 14.19 -2.38
CA THR A 454 3.67 14.60 -3.54
C THR A 454 4.14 15.95 -4.09
N THR A 455 3.77 16.29 -5.33
CA THR A 455 4.06 17.61 -5.89
C THR A 455 3.11 18.67 -5.35
N THR A 456 3.42 19.95 -5.57
CA THR A 456 2.62 21.10 -5.12
C THR A 456 1.36 21.38 -5.97
N ASP A 457 1.02 20.52 -6.93
CA ASP A 457 -0.13 20.75 -7.82
C ASP A 457 -1.48 20.52 -7.11
N LEU A 458 -2.47 21.34 -7.45
CA LEU A 458 -3.74 21.53 -6.73
C LEU A 458 -4.93 20.82 -7.38
N SER A 459 -4.75 19.77 -8.19
CA SER A 459 -5.93 18.96 -8.58
C SER A 459 -6.49 18.25 -7.34
N GLN A 460 -7.81 18.33 -7.09
CA GLN A 460 -8.40 17.94 -5.81
C GLN A 460 -9.66 17.10 -5.98
N SER A 461 -9.76 16.07 -5.14
CA SER A 461 -10.98 15.33 -4.87
C SER A 461 -11.17 15.08 -3.37
N TYR A 462 -12.42 15.07 -2.90
CA TYR A 462 -12.76 14.67 -1.54
C TYR A 462 -12.36 13.22 -1.21
N LYS A 463 -12.08 12.39 -2.22
CA LYS A 463 -11.62 11.00 -2.06
C LYS A 463 -10.10 10.83 -2.05
N ASP A 464 -9.34 11.91 -2.23
CA ASP A 464 -7.88 11.86 -2.19
C ASP A 464 -7.35 11.43 -0.82
N ALA A 465 -6.33 10.57 -0.80
CA ALA A 465 -5.73 10.06 0.43
C ALA A 465 -4.31 9.51 0.26
N LEU A 466 -3.45 9.84 1.21
CA LEU A 466 -2.17 9.19 1.45
C LEU A 466 -2.25 8.40 2.75
N ASN A 467 -2.27 7.08 2.66
CA ASN A 467 -2.38 6.20 3.82
C ASN A 467 -1.01 5.66 4.21
N ILE A 468 -0.58 5.90 5.44
CA ILE A 468 0.66 5.36 6.02
C ILE A 468 0.24 4.50 7.22
N VAL A 469 0.35 3.18 7.09
CA VAL A 469 -0.20 2.22 8.05
C VAL A 469 0.90 1.28 8.51
N ALA A 470 1.47 1.53 9.68
CA ALA A 470 2.54 0.68 10.21
C ALA A 470 2.06 -0.75 10.47
N ALA A 471 0.86 -0.91 11.03
CA ALA A 471 0.23 -2.21 11.23
C ALA A 471 -1.28 -2.20 10.94
N ARG A 472 -1.71 -3.18 10.16
CA ARG A 472 -3.12 -3.57 10.02
C ARG A 472 -3.25 -5.04 10.36
N THR A 473 -4.14 -5.36 11.29
CA THR A 473 -4.46 -6.75 11.64
C THR A 473 -5.91 -6.94 12.08
N LEU A 474 -6.44 -8.17 11.98
CA LEU A 474 -7.82 -8.49 12.37
C LEU A 474 -7.92 -8.96 13.82
N GLU A 475 -6.88 -9.65 14.28
CA GLU A 475 -6.70 -10.17 15.63
C GLU A 475 -5.19 -10.17 15.97
N GLY A 476 -4.86 -10.52 17.21
CA GLY A 476 -3.48 -10.45 17.71
C GLY A 476 -3.00 -9.01 17.91
N SER A 477 -1.71 -8.87 18.18
CA SER A 477 -1.10 -7.60 18.58
C SER A 477 -0.63 -6.74 17.39
N ALA A 478 -0.61 -5.43 17.61
CA ALA A 478 -0.04 -4.42 16.73
C ALA A 478 0.96 -3.56 17.52
N ASP A 479 1.98 -4.20 18.09
CA ASP A 479 2.90 -3.60 19.05
C ASP A 479 4.25 -3.25 18.42
N TYR A 480 4.96 -2.27 19.01
CA TYR A 480 6.31 -1.84 18.62
C TYR A 480 6.46 -1.34 17.18
N ASN A 481 5.38 -0.91 16.54
CA ASN A 481 5.39 -0.36 15.19
C ASN A 481 5.80 1.11 15.18
N LYS A 482 6.50 1.52 14.14
CA LYS A 482 7.19 2.82 14.06
C LYS A 482 6.90 3.52 12.74
N VAL A 483 6.59 4.81 12.81
CA VAL A 483 6.48 5.70 11.64
C VAL A 483 7.36 6.92 11.86
N TYR A 484 8.33 7.11 10.97
CA TYR A 484 9.23 8.26 11.01
C TYR A 484 9.10 9.06 9.72
N ILE A 485 8.70 10.32 9.82
CA ILE A 485 8.59 11.26 8.69
C ILE A 485 9.51 12.43 8.99
N ASN A 486 10.46 12.70 8.10
CA ASN A 486 11.44 13.76 8.28
C ASN A 486 11.72 14.52 6.98
N ASN A 487 11.67 15.85 7.01
CA ASN A 487 11.94 16.72 5.86
C ASN A 487 11.07 16.35 4.65
N SER A 488 9.77 16.56 4.77
CA SER A 488 8.79 16.11 3.76
C SER A 488 7.58 17.04 3.69
N MET A 489 6.81 16.93 2.63
CA MET A 489 5.49 17.55 2.52
C MET A 489 4.51 16.61 1.79
N SER A 490 3.22 16.85 1.98
CA SER A 490 2.17 16.28 1.11
C SER A 490 1.04 17.27 0.84
N THR A 491 0.61 17.35 -0.41
CA THR A 491 -0.61 18.02 -0.88
C THR A 491 -1.83 17.12 -0.88
N LEU A 492 -1.67 15.81 -0.63
CA LEU A 492 -2.80 14.92 -0.36
C LEU A 492 -3.15 14.94 1.13
N PRO A 493 -4.39 14.61 1.52
CA PRO A 493 -4.72 14.35 2.92
C PRO A 493 -3.93 13.15 3.42
N VAL A 494 -3.25 13.28 4.55
CA VAL A 494 -2.36 12.27 5.11
C VAL A 494 -2.99 11.62 6.33
N TYR A 495 -3.12 10.29 6.27
CA TYR A 495 -3.61 9.47 7.37
C TYR A 495 -2.53 8.47 7.80
N ILE A 496 -2.05 8.62 9.01
CA ILE A 496 -1.03 7.79 9.63
C ILE A 496 -1.69 6.91 10.67
N TYR A 497 -1.42 5.61 10.63
CA TYR A 497 -1.90 4.64 11.59
C TYR A 497 -0.73 3.82 12.10
N THR A 498 -0.46 3.84 13.40
CA THR A 498 0.47 2.87 14.01
C THR A 498 -0.17 1.49 14.11
N ALA A 499 -1.45 1.47 14.46
CA ALA A 499 -2.33 0.32 14.48
C ALA A 499 -3.69 0.75 13.93
N LYS A 500 -4.12 0.14 12.82
CA LYS A 500 -5.37 0.47 12.13
C LYS A 500 -6.41 -0.62 12.37
N LYS A 501 -7.61 -0.25 12.81
CA LYS A 501 -8.76 -1.17 12.82
C LYS A 501 -9.13 -1.59 11.40
N ASN A 502 -9.79 -2.72 11.24
CA ASN A 502 -10.30 -3.14 9.95
C ASN A 502 -11.81 -3.30 9.96
N ILE A 503 -12.47 -2.88 8.89
CA ILE A 503 -13.90 -3.12 8.71
C ILE A 503 -14.06 -4.27 7.71
N LEU A 504 -14.74 -5.34 8.12
CA LEU A 504 -15.11 -6.44 7.24
C LEU A 504 -16.57 -6.79 7.48
N ASN A 505 -17.39 -6.87 6.42
CA ASN A 505 -18.82 -7.16 6.51
C ASN A 505 -19.57 -6.25 7.51
N ASN A 506 -19.24 -4.96 7.54
CA ASN A 506 -19.78 -3.96 8.48
C ASN A 506 -19.51 -4.27 9.97
N GLN A 507 -18.47 -5.07 10.25
CA GLN A 507 -17.98 -5.32 11.61
C GLN A 507 -16.57 -4.77 11.76
N ASP A 508 -16.32 -4.14 12.91
CA ASP A 508 -15.02 -3.58 13.25
C ASP A 508 -14.15 -4.63 13.96
N PHE A 509 -12.95 -4.81 13.43
CA PHE A 509 -11.92 -5.69 13.96
C PHE A 509 -10.76 -4.85 14.49
N TYR A 510 -10.44 -5.07 15.76
CA TYR A 510 -9.38 -4.34 16.46
C TYR A 510 -8.26 -5.30 16.86
N PRO A 511 -6.99 -4.87 16.73
CA PRO A 511 -5.87 -5.55 17.39
C PRO A 511 -6.17 -5.73 18.88
N SER A 512 -5.71 -6.83 19.48
CA SER A 512 -5.83 -7.05 20.92
C SER A 512 -5.05 -5.99 21.71
N SER A 513 -3.92 -5.57 21.18
CA SER A 513 -3.08 -4.52 21.75
C SER A 513 -2.45 -3.66 20.66
N ALA A 514 -2.18 -2.41 21.00
CA ALA A 514 -1.28 -1.52 20.28
C ALA A 514 -0.37 -0.85 21.30
N ASN A 515 0.72 -1.52 21.66
CA ASN A 515 1.62 -1.11 22.73
C ASN A 515 2.99 -0.69 22.19
N ASN A 516 3.61 0.30 22.82
CA ASN A 516 4.95 0.78 22.50
C ASN A 516 5.13 1.21 21.02
N ASN A 517 4.05 1.64 20.35
CA ASN A 517 4.17 2.19 19.01
C ASN A 517 4.68 3.63 19.05
N GLU A 518 5.34 4.05 17.99
CA GLU A 518 5.96 5.38 17.91
C GLU A 518 5.68 6.05 16.57
N VAL A 519 5.28 7.32 16.62
CA VAL A 519 5.24 8.21 15.45
C VAL A 519 6.13 9.41 15.75
N VAL A 520 7.09 9.69 14.89
CA VAL A 520 7.86 10.94 14.93
C VAL A 520 7.74 11.65 13.60
N ILE A 521 7.16 12.84 13.62
CA ILE A 521 7.04 13.71 12.45
C ILE A 521 7.88 14.95 12.72
N LYS A 522 8.86 15.19 11.85
CA LYS A 522 9.77 16.33 11.95
C LYS A 522 9.86 17.07 10.62
N ASP A 523 9.79 18.39 10.66
CA ASP A 523 9.93 19.25 9.48
C ASP A 523 8.98 18.81 8.35
N PHE A 524 7.66 18.83 8.65
CA PHE A 524 6.61 18.30 7.76
C PHE A 524 5.47 19.29 7.51
N ALA A 525 5.07 19.46 6.26
CA ALA A 525 3.88 20.24 5.89
C ALA A 525 2.85 19.36 5.16
N SER A 526 1.69 19.16 5.76
CA SER A 526 0.50 18.70 5.03
C SER A 526 -0.30 19.91 4.57
N PHE A 527 -0.42 20.11 3.26
CA PHE A 527 -1.30 21.13 2.67
C PHE A 527 -2.77 20.70 2.62
N ARG A 528 -3.11 19.62 3.34
CA ARG A 528 -4.49 19.23 3.63
C ARG A 528 -4.55 18.70 5.09
N ASN A 529 -5.38 17.69 5.30
CA ASN A 529 -5.55 17.07 6.61
C ASN A 529 -4.33 16.23 6.99
N LEU A 530 -3.98 16.29 8.26
CA LEU A 530 -3.00 15.42 8.89
C LEU A 530 -3.66 14.70 10.06
N THR A 531 -3.75 13.38 9.98
CA THR A 531 -4.43 12.59 10.99
C THR A 531 -3.55 11.43 11.41
N VAL A 532 -3.23 11.31 12.70
CA VAL A 532 -2.50 10.17 13.29
C VAL A 532 -3.43 9.41 14.22
N LEU A 533 -3.57 8.10 13.99
CA LEU A 533 -4.40 7.21 14.79
C LEU A 533 -3.64 5.99 15.32
N THR A 534 -4.04 5.57 16.52
CA THR A 534 -3.73 4.25 17.09
C THR A 534 -5.04 3.63 17.55
N GLU A 535 -5.42 2.47 17.02
CA GLU A 535 -6.67 1.80 17.36
C GLU A 535 -6.43 0.34 17.78
N ALA A 536 -6.90 -0.04 18.98
CA ALA A 536 -6.81 -1.40 19.52
C ALA A 536 -7.84 -1.64 20.64
N LYS A 537 -7.89 -2.86 21.19
CA LYS A 537 -8.63 -3.11 22.45
C LYS A 537 -7.92 -2.48 23.64
N GLU A 538 -6.60 -2.64 23.72
CA GLU A 538 -5.74 -1.99 24.70
C GLU A 538 -4.63 -1.18 24.00
N ALA A 539 -4.35 0.03 24.47
CA ALA A 539 -3.30 0.87 23.90
C ALA A 539 -2.43 1.47 25.01
N SER A 540 -1.19 1.01 25.15
CA SER A 540 -0.28 1.49 26.20
C SER A 540 1.10 1.88 25.72
N TYR A 541 1.71 2.87 26.37
CA TYR A 541 3.09 3.32 26.07
C TYR A 541 3.31 3.77 24.62
N ASN A 542 2.26 4.20 23.91
CA ASN A 542 2.42 4.76 22.57
C ASN A 542 2.92 6.20 22.65
N THR A 543 3.77 6.60 21.71
CA THR A 543 4.34 7.95 21.64
C THR A 543 4.10 8.58 20.28
N ILE A 544 3.55 9.79 20.24
CA ILE A 544 3.36 10.55 19.00
C ILE A 544 4.01 11.91 19.19
N ASN A 545 5.09 12.17 18.43
CA ASN A 545 5.92 13.35 18.56
C ASN A 545 5.90 14.19 17.27
N TYR A 546 5.45 15.44 17.36
CA TYR A 546 5.55 16.43 16.29
C TYR A 546 6.61 17.47 16.63
N ASN A 547 7.48 17.79 15.67
CA ASN A 547 8.43 18.89 15.80
C ASN A 547 8.53 19.66 14.48
N ASN A 548 8.06 20.91 14.46
CA ASN A 548 8.00 21.73 13.25
C ASN A 548 7.08 21.09 12.19
N VAL A 549 5.77 21.08 12.49
CA VAL A 549 4.75 20.43 11.66
C VAL A 549 3.63 21.42 11.31
N GLN A 550 3.10 21.36 10.10
CA GLN A 550 1.98 22.20 9.67
C GLN A 550 0.89 21.36 9.01
N SER A 551 -0.37 21.66 9.33
CA SER A 551 -1.55 21.11 8.66
C SER A 551 -2.42 22.26 8.14
N ILE A 552 -2.36 22.49 6.84
CA ILE A 552 -3.05 23.56 6.16
C ILE A 552 -4.23 22.94 5.42
N THR A 553 -5.44 23.39 5.66
CA THR A 553 -6.68 22.91 5.04
C THR A 553 -7.27 24.01 4.19
N ASP A 554 -7.78 23.62 3.02
CA ASP A 554 -8.41 24.48 2.03
C ASP A 554 -9.91 24.12 1.89
N VAL A 555 -10.66 24.95 1.15
CA VAL A 555 -12.12 24.84 0.90
C VAL A 555 -12.59 23.43 0.47
N SER A 556 -11.76 22.62 -0.18
CA SER A 556 -12.18 21.32 -0.75
C SER A 556 -12.21 20.14 0.21
N ASN A 557 -11.60 20.27 1.39
CA ASN A 557 -11.51 19.20 2.40
C ASN A 557 -12.13 19.66 3.73
N ILE A 558 -13.15 20.52 3.63
CA ILE A 558 -13.88 21.13 4.75
C ILE A 558 -14.42 20.12 5.77
N ASP A 559 -14.69 18.89 5.35
CA ASP A 559 -15.24 17.79 6.16
C ASP A 559 -14.17 17.04 6.97
N LYS A 560 -12.89 17.31 6.73
CA LYS A 560 -11.78 16.57 7.32
C LYS A 560 -11.00 17.45 8.31
N GLY A 561 -10.33 16.79 9.25
CA GLY A 561 -9.71 17.44 10.41
C GLY A 561 -8.23 17.11 10.60
N SER A 562 -7.56 17.91 11.42
CA SER A 562 -6.20 17.61 11.89
C SER A 562 -6.27 16.95 13.27
N LYS A 563 -5.83 15.70 13.38
CA LYS A 563 -6.12 14.89 14.57
C LYS A 563 -4.94 14.04 15.01
N ILE A 564 -4.82 13.86 16.32
CA ILE A 564 -4.01 12.82 16.94
C ILE A 564 -4.91 12.07 17.93
N ILE A 565 -5.21 10.82 17.62
CA ILE A 565 -6.15 10.01 18.40
C ILE A 565 -5.50 8.67 18.77
N ILE A 566 -5.39 8.40 20.07
CA ILE A 566 -5.11 7.05 20.58
C ILE A 566 -6.42 6.52 21.14
N ARG A 567 -7.01 5.52 20.49
CA ARG A 567 -8.33 4.98 20.79
C ARG A 567 -8.22 3.51 21.17
N ALA A 568 -8.50 3.20 22.43
CA ALA A 568 -8.65 1.85 22.93
C ALA A 568 -10.14 1.52 23.14
N LEU A 569 -10.52 0.24 23.04
CA LEU A 569 -11.87 -0.20 23.41
C LEU A 569 -12.02 -0.48 24.91
N ASP A 570 -10.93 -0.78 25.63
CA ASP A 570 -10.95 -1.10 27.05
C ASP A 570 -10.09 -0.10 27.84
N LYS A 571 -8.77 -0.09 27.58
CA LYS A 571 -7.79 0.70 28.34
C LYS A 571 -6.80 1.46 27.47
N ALA A 572 -6.56 2.72 27.77
CA ALA A 572 -5.55 3.55 27.14
C ALA A 572 -4.63 4.18 28.20
N ASN A 573 -3.47 3.55 28.48
CA ASN A 573 -2.64 3.93 29.62
C ASN A 573 -1.19 4.29 29.26
N HIS A 574 -0.58 5.23 29.97
CA HIS A 574 0.83 5.62 29.78
C HIS A 574 1.19 6.09 28.37
N ASN A 575 0.23 6.61 27.60
CA ASN A 575 0.49 7.12 26.25
C ASN A 575 0.95 8.58 26.31
N THR A 576 1.79 8.98 25.36
CA THR A 576 2.33 10.33 25.25
C THR A 576 2.06 10.93 23.88
N ILE A 577 1.50 12.14 23.84
CA ILE A 577 1.45 13.00 22.66
C ILE A 577 2.28 14.24 22.97
N ASP A 578 3.33 14.50 22.20
CA ASP A 578 4.20 15.67 22.35
C ASP A 578 4.23 16.47 21.05
N ILE A 579 3.61 17.65 21.06
CA ILE A 579 3.44 18.51 19.90
C ILE A 579 4.26 19.78 20.12
N LYS A 580 5.27 19.99 19.27
CA LYS A 580 6.14 21.16 19.31
C LYS A 580 6.17 21.89 17.97
N ASN A 581 6.11 23.23 18.00
CA ASN A 581 6.20 24.07 16.81
C ASN A 581 5.17 23.63 15.75
N TYR A 582 3.89 23.67 16.10
CA TYR A 582 2.82 23.10 15.27
C TYR A 582 1.77 24.14 14.91
N SER A 583 1.30 24.14 13.66
CA SER A 583 0.15 24.94 13.27
C SER A 583 -0.91 24.12 12.54
N SER A 584 -2.18 24.42 12.83
CA SER A 584 -3.33 23.91 12.09
C SER A 584 -4.36 24.98 11.85
N ASN A 585 -4.91 25.02 10.62
CA ASN A 585 -6.09 25.80 10.28
C ASN A 585 -7.29 24.87 9.90
N ALA A 586 -7.24 23.59 10.27
CA ALA A 586 -8.33 22.66 10.01
C ALA A 586 -9.56 23.04 10.83
N ALA A 587 -10.76 22.79 10.30
CA ALA A 587 -11.98 23.12 11.04
C ALA A 587 -12.30 22.15 12.18
N ASP A 588 -11.76 20.94 12.15
CA ASP A 588 -11.91 19.95 13.22
C ASP A 588 -10.52 19.54 13.70
N ASN A 589 -10.17 20.01 14.89
CA ASN A 589 -8.91 19.76 15.57
C ASN A 589 -9.16 18.89 16.80
N ALA A 590 -8.58 17.69 16.84
CA ALA A 590 -8.80 16.75 17.94
C ALA A 590 -7.50 16.06 18.38
N TYR A 591 -7.11 16.28 19.63
CA TYR A 591 -5.90 15.72 20.24
C TYR A 591 -6.31 15.00 21.51
N LEU A 592 -6.53 13.68 21.41
CA LEU A 592 -7.15 12.93 22.49
C LEU A 592 -6.62 11.51 22.64
N ILE A 593 -6.64 11.05 23.88
CA ILE A 593 -6.34 9.66 24.27
C ILE A 593 -7.59 9.14 24.95
N MET A 594 -8.20 8.11 24.38
CA MET A 594 -9.52 7.64 24.78
C MET A 594 -9.58 6.12 24.95
N ALA A 595 -10.41 5.70 25.89
CA ALA A 595 -10.79 4.32 26.14
C ALA A 595 -12.20 4.25 26.71
N TYR A 596 -12.84 3.07 26.70
CA TYR A 596 -14.16 2.93 27.31
C TYR A 596 -14.07 2.87 28.84
N ASN A 597 -13.24 1.97 29.39
CA ASN A 597 -13.21 1.71 30.82
C ASN A 597 -12.19 2.60 31.56
N GLU A 598 -10.97 2.72 31.06
CA GLU A 598 -9.89 3.42 31.77
C GLU A 598 -8.92 4.15 30.83
N ALA A 599 -8.68 5.43 31.12
CA ALA A 599 -7.64 6.22 30.51
C ALA A 599 -6.78 6.85 31.60
N ALA A 600 -5.60 6.27 31.87
CA ALA A 600 -4.77 6.64 33.00
C ALA A 600 -3.29 6.88 32.68
N TYR A 601 -2.66 7.77 33.45
CA TYR A 601 -1.23 8.10 33.32
C TYR A 601 -0.82 8.59 31.93
N ASN A 602 -1.77 9.10 31.15
CA ASN A 602 -1.48 9.65 29.83
C ASN A 602 -0.96 11.06 29.92
N LYS A 603 -0.17 11.47 28.93
CA LYS A 603 0.45 12.78 28.87
C LYS A 603 0.25 13.43 27.50
N ILE A 604 -0.31 14.63 27.47
CA ILE A 604 -0.31 15.48 26.28
C ILE A 604 0.51 16.73 26.58
N ILE A 605 1.49 17.02 25.73
CA ILE A 605 2.33 18.22 25.78
C ILE A 605 2.11 18.99 24.49
N ILE A 606 1.74 20.25 24.61
CA ILE A 606 1.53 21.17 23.50
C ILE A 606 2.44 22.37 23.77
N ASN A 607 3.40 22.59 22.88
CA ASN A 607 4.37 23.66 23.02
C ASN A 607 4.55 24.42 21.69
N ASP A 608 4.43 25.75 21.74
CA ASP A 608 4.60 26.63 20.59
C ASP A 608 3.64 26.26 19.45
N THR A 609 2.33 26.40 19.69
CA THR A 609 1.30 25.99 18.72
C THR A 609 0.36 27.11 18.30
N LEU A 610 -0.16 27.02 17.07
CA LEU A 610 -1.21 27.87 16.54
C LEU A 610 -2.37 27.01 16.04
N PHE A 611 -3.53 27.14 16.67
CA PHE A 611 -4.77 26.56 16.16
C PHE A 611 -5.68 27.66 15.66
N GLY A 612 -6.18 27.49 14.45
CA GLY A 612 -7.16 28.37 13.86
C GLY A 612 -8.01 27.58 12.89
N VAL A 613 -8.75 28.32 12.09
CA VAL A 613 -9.54 27.77 11.01
C VAL A 613 -9.31 28.63 9.77
N ALA A 614 -9.35 28.02 8.59
CA ALA A 614 -9.11 28.73 7.35
C ALA A 614 -10.09 29.91 7.17
N SER A 615 -9.65 30.98 6.51
CA SER A 615 -10.41 32.25 6.45
C SER A 615 -11.83 32.13 5.89
N ASP A 616 -12.04 31.15 5.01
CA ASP A 616 -13.28 30.75 4.35
C ASP A 616 -14.21 29.94 5.27
N LYS A 617 -13.65 29.22 6.25
CA LYS A 617 -14.39 28.45 7.24
C LYS A 617 -14.00 28.91 8.64
N ARG A 618 -14.68 29.94 9.14
CA ARG A 618 -14.41 30.44 10.50
C ARG A 618 -15.16 29.70 11.60
N GLU A 619 -15.88 28.64 11.27
CA GLU A 619 -16.52 27.77 12.25
C GLU A 619 -15.74 26.46 12.38
N GLY A 620 -15.48 26.03 13.61
CA GLY A 620 -14.73 24.82 13.87
C GLY A 620 -14.74 24.37 15.33
N ILE A 621 -14.04 23.28 15.60
CA ILE A 621 -13.91 22.67 16.92
C ILE A 621 -12.43 22.39 17.19
N LEU A 622 -11.99 22.70 18.40
CA LEU A 622 -10.71 22.31 18.97
C LEU A 622 -10.96 21.55 20.27
N SER A 623 -10.57 20.28 20.32
CA SER A 623 -10.62 19.44 21.52
C SER A 623 -9.24 18.92 21.89
N ILE A 624 -8.78 19.24 23.11
CA ILE A 624 -7.53 18.74 23.68
C ILE A 624 -7.86 18.03 25.00
N ILE A 625 -7.76 16.69 24.99
CA ILE A 625 -8.22 15.84 26.10
C ILE A 625 -7.18 14.75 26.40
N ALA A 626 -6.46 14.85 27.53
CA ALA A 626 -5.38 13.91 27.83
C ALA A 626 -5.84 12.50 28.25
N GLY A 627 -7.08 12.33 28.74
CA GLY A 627 -7.66 11.02 29.02
C GLY A 627 -9.18 11.05 29.00
N LEU A 628 -9.80 10.33 28.06
CA LEU A 628 -11.25 10.21 27.92
C LEU A 628 -11.69 8.77 28.23
N SER A 629 -12.45 8.54 29.31
CA SER A 629 -13.03 7.23 29.64
C SER A 629 -14.04 7.29 30.79
N ASN A 630 -14.71 6.18 31.12
CA ASN A 630 -15.51 6.07 32.34
C ASN A 630 -14.69 6.26 33.62
N ASN A 631 -13.40 5.92 33.62
CA ASN A 631 -12.47 6.12 34.74
C ASN A 631 -11.18 6.80 34.25
N ALA A 632 -11.18 8.13 34.20
CA ALA A 632 -10.08 8.93 33.68
C ALA A 632 -9.26 9.57 34.81
N HIS A 633 -8.05 9.07 35.08
CA HIS A 633 -7.27 9.54 36.22
C HIS A 633 -5.75 9.62 36.00
N ASP A 634 -5.10 10.44 36.82
CA ASP A 634 -3.64 10.64 36.77
C ASP A 634 -3.12 11.10 35.39
N ASN A 635 -3.99 11.69 34.55
CA ASN A 635 -3.60 12.22 33.24
C ASN A 635 -3.03 13.64 33.38
N THR A 636 -2.08 13.97 32.52
CA THR A 636 -1.38 15.26 32.54
C THR A 636 -1.48 15.95 31.18
N LEU A 637 -2.03 17.16 31.17
CA LEU A 637 -2.04 18.06 30.01
C LEU A 637 -1.16 19.27 30.30
N ILE A 638 -0.17 19.52 29.46
CA ILE A 638 0.77 20.64 29.55
C ILE A 638 0.63 21.48 28.28
N ILE A 639 0.25 22.74 28.42
CA ILE A 639 0.15 23.69 27.32
C ILE A 639 1.10 24.86 27.58
N ASN A 640 2.01 25.11 26.64
CA ASN A 640 2.93 26.23 26.64
C ASN A 640 2.86 26.96 25.30
N ASN A 641 2.79 28.30 25.34
CA ASN A 641 2.82 29.14 24.14
C ASN A 641 1.72 28.75 23.12
N LEU A 642 0.46 28.97 23.51
CA LEU A 642 -0.72 28.65 22.72
C LEU A 642 -1.27 29.90 22.01
N ASN A 643 -1.40 29.82 20.70
CA ASN A 643 -2.10 30.81 19.89
C ASN A 643 -3.41 30.20 19.38
N LEU A 644 -4.52 30.88 19.62
CA LEU A 644 -5.85 30.54 19.13
C LEU A 644 -6.30 31.66 18.18
N ASP A 645 -6.43 31.34 16.90
CA ASP A 645 -6.97 32.24 15.88
C ASP A 645 -8.51 32.31 15.94
N GLU A 646 -9.15 33.00 14.99
CA GLU A 646 -10.58 33.26 14.98
C GLU A 646 -11.47 32.01 14.87
N TYR A 647 -12.34 31.78 15.86
CA TYR A 647 -13.50 30.88 15.77
C TYR A 647 -14.80 31.71 15.89
N LYS A 648 -15.72 31.58 14.92
CA LYS A 648 -16.99 32.33 14.82
C LYS A 648 -18.18 31.63 15.47
N ASN A 649 -18.14 30.31 15.61
CA ASN A 649 -19.16 29.56 16.34
C ASN A 649 -18.88 29.63 17.85
N ASN A 650 -19.94 29.50 18.64
CA ASN A 650 -19.84 29.25 20.08
C ASN A 650 -19.55 27.76 20.32
N ASN A 651 -19.04 27.41 21.50
CA ASN A 651 -18.75 26.02 21.89
C ASN A 651 -17.78 25.33 20.92
N SER A 652 -16.67 26.02 20.66
CA SER A 652 -15.64 25.63 19.72
C SER A 652 -14.43 25.02 20.42
N ILE A 653 -14.01 25.58 21.56
CA ILE A 653 -12.71 25.26 22.16
C ILE A 653 -12.85 24.59 23.52
N PHE A 654 -12.38 23.35 23.62
CA PHE A 654 -12.47 22.49 24.80
C PHE A 654 -11.09 21.99 25.22
N ILE A 655 -10.70 22.29 26.46
CA ILE A 655 -9.40 21.93 27.01
C ILE A 655 -9.59 21.28 28.36
N ALA A 656 -9.15 20.03 28.50
CA ALA A 656 -9.19 19.32 29.77
C ALA A 656 -8.10 18.24 29.86
N PRO A 657 -7.55 17.97 31.04
CA PRO A 657 -6.69 16.81 31.23
C PRO A 657 -7.52 15.51 31.25
N SER A 658 -8.84 15.58 31.42
CA SER A 658 -9.71 14.40 31.35
C SER A 658 -11.12 14.68 30.82
N ALA A 659 -11.81 13.62 30.38
CA ALA A 659 -13.23 13.63 30.05
C ALA A 659 -13.87 12.25 30.32
N ILE A 660 -15.20 12.22 30.43
CA ILE A 660 -16.01 11.01 30.68
C ILE A 660 -17.04 10.79 29.56
N THR A 661 -17.33 9.54 29.21
CA THR A 661 -18.29 9.16 28.15
C THR A 661 -19.72 8.91 28.66
N GLY A 662 -19.93 8.93 29.98
CA GLY A 662 -21.23 8.75 30.63
C GLY A 662 -21.23 9.33 32.05
N LEU A 663 -22.40 9.55 32.64
CA LEU A 663 -22.54 10.16 33.97
C LEU A 663 -22.71 9.13 35.10
N SER A 664 -23.22 7.93 34.81
CA SER A 664 -23.43 6.90 35.83
C SER A 664 -22.11 6.24 36.21
N GLU A 665 -21.70 6.37 37.47
CA GLU A 665 -20.49 5.75 38.06
C GLU A 665 -19.15 6.21 37.47
N ALA A 666 -19.15 7.22 36.60
CA ALA A 666 -17.95 7.75 36.01
C ALA A 666 -17.08 8.48 37.05
N LYS A 667 -15.77 8.42 36.86
CA LYS A 667 -14.78 8.98 37.78
C LYS A 667 -13.73 9.76 37.00
N SER A 668 -13.39 10.93 37.53
CA SER A 668 -12.23 11.70 37.10
C SER A 668 -11.51 12.29 38.29
N TYR A 669 -10.26 11.87 38.49
CA TYR A 669 -9.48 12.28 39.66
C TYR A 669 -7.97 12.30 39.40
N ASN A 670 -7.22 13.03 40.24
CA ASN A 670 -5.76 13.20 40.16
C ASN A 670 -5.22 13.78 38.83
N ASN A 671 -6.07 14.32 37.97
CA ASN A 671 -5.65 14.85 36.68
C ASN A 671 -4.99 16.23 36.84
N THR A 672 -4.02 16.55 36.00
CA THR A 672 -3.27 17.82 36.09
C THR A 672 -3.32 18.56 34.77
N LEU A 673 -3.79 19.80 34.81
CA LEU A 673 -3.70 20.76 33.70
C LEU A 673 -2.70 21.86 34.05
N TYR A 674 -1.66 22.00 33.24
CA TYR A 674 -0.72 23.10 33.29
C TYR A 674 -0.89 24.00 32.06
N ILE A 675 -1.00 25.32 32.27
CA ILE A 675 -0.99 26.31 31.18
C ILE A 675 0.03 27.40 31.50
N GLY A 676 1.00 27.59 30.61
CA GLY A 676 2.09 28.55 30.76
C GLY A 676 2.51 29.23 29.46
N GLY A 677 3.47 30.14 29.57
CA GLY A 677 3.99 30.90 28.43
C GLY A 677 3.00 31.94 27.90
N ASN A 678 3.12 32.26 26.62
CA ASN A 678 2.25 33.23 25.95
C ASN A 678 0.92 32.57 25.56
N LEU A 679 -0.20 33.10 26.04
CA LEU A 679 -1.53 32.71 25.57
C LEU A 679 -2.12 33.86 24.76
N ASN A 680 -2.18 33.69 23.44
CA ASN A 680 -2.73 34.68 22.51
C ASN A 680 -4.04 34.16 21.92
N ILE A 681 -5.16 34.82 22.21
CA ILE A 681 -6.47 34.43 21.71
C ILE A 681 -7.00 35.56 20.83
N PHE A 682 -7.44 35.21 19.62
CA PHE A 682 -8.04 36.16 18.69
C PHE A 682 -9.25 36.85 19.31
N LYS A 683 -9.48 38.11 18.92
CA LYS A 683 -10.57 38.92 19.48
C LYS A 683 -11.92 38.21 19.29
N ASN A 684 -12.73 38.15 20.36
CA ASN A 684 -14.03 37.47 20.41
C ASN A 684 -13.99 35.94 20.28
N THR A 685 -12.81 35.33 20.20
CA THR A 685 -12.64 33.89 20.40
C THR A 685 -12.43 33.63 21.88
N PHE A 686 -13.02 32.54 22.39
CA PHE A 686 -12.93 32.16 23.80
C PHE A 686 -12.60 30.68 23.91
N ILE A 687 -11.87 30.30 24.95
CA ILE A 687 -11.92 28.92 25.42
C ILE A 687 -13.32 28.73 26.00
N ASP A 688 -14.15 27.88 25.39
CA ASP A 688 -15.53 27.69 25.85
C ASP A 688 -15.55 26.88 27.15
N ILE A 689 -14.77 25.81 27.23
CA ILE A 689 -14.69 25.02 28.47
C ILE A 689 -13.25 24.66 28.80
N LEU A 690 -12.83 25.07 29.99
CA LEU A 690 -11.57 24.72 30.63
C LEU A 690 -11.88 23.96 31.92
N ALA A 691 -11.78 22.63 31.93
CA ALA A 691 -12.22 21.86 33.09
C ALA A 691 -11.24 20.76 33.47
N GLY A 692 -11.26 20.34 34.73
CA GLY A 692 -10.52 19.14 35.16
C GLY A 692 -11.12 17.87 34.55
N ALA A 693 -12.42 17.89 34.28
CA ALA A 693 -13.19 16.86 33.59
C ALA A 693 -14.26 17.48 32.68
N LEU A 694 -14.42 16.93 31.47
CA LEU A 694 -15.54 17.22 30.55
C LEU A 694 -16.48 16.01 30.44
N VAL A 695 -17.69 16.23 29.93
CA VAL A 695 -18.50 15.15 29.36
C VAL A 695 -18.30 15.14 27.86
N HIS A 696 -17.99 13.97 27.31
CA HIS A 696 -17.90 13.74 25.88
C HIS A 696 -19.08 12.90 25.43
N TYR A 697 -19.83 13.40 24.46
CA TYR A 697 -20.90 12.66 23.80
C TYR A 697 -20.44 12.35 22.38
N GLU A 698 -20.33 11.07 22.02
CA GLU A 698 -20.04 10.61 20.67
C GLU A 698 -21.17 9.68 20.23
N ASP A 699 -21.78 9.98 19.08
CA ASP A 699 -22.64 9.06 18.35
C ASP A 699 -22.04 8.77 16.97
N ASN A 700 -22.78 8.04 16.13
CA ASN A 700 -22.31 7.67 14.78
C ASN A 700 -22.14 8.87 13.83
N TYR A 701 -22.65 10.07 14.18
CA TYR A 701 -22.73 11.22 13.30
C TYR A 701 -21.99 12.46 13.84
N SER A 702 -21.82 12.56 15.15
CA SER A 702 -21.36 13.76 15.83
C SER A 702 -20.66 13.45 17.14
N ALA A 703 -19.66 14.28 17.44
CA ALA A 703 -19.03 14.34 18.74
C ALA A 703 -19.25 15.74 19.32
N SER A 704 -19.56 15.82 20.62
CA SER A 704 -19.72 17.09 21.33
C SER A 704 -19.16 16.99 22.73
N ASN A 705 -18.73 18.13 23.27
CA ASN A 705 -18.20 18.22 24.63
C ASN A 705 -19.05 19.19 25.45
N ALA A 706 -19.21 18.90 26.72
CA ALA A 706 -19.89 19.76 27.69
C ALA A 706 -19.11 19.79 29.01
N ALA A 707 -19.40 20.78 29.86
CA ALA A 707 -18.85 20.82 31.20
C ALA A 707 -19.41 19.63 32.00
N ALA A 708 -18.53 18.93 32.73
CA ALA A 708 -18.98 17.92 33.67
C ALA A 708 -19.79 18.57 34.81
N PRO A 709 -20.76 17.84 35.40
CA PRO A 709 -21.38 18.26 36.65
C PRO A 709 -20.31 18.50 37.71
N SER A 710 -20.58 19.45 38.61
CA SER A 710 -19.75 19.58 39.80
C SER A 710 -20.06 18.43 40.75
N ASP A 711 -19.15 17.47 40.80
CA ASP A 711 -19.19 16.31 41.68
C ASP A 711 -17.75 16.00 42.12
N ILE A 712 -17.57 15.67 43.39
CA ILE A 712 -16.29 15.25 43.97
C ILE A 712 -15.72 14.03 43.24
N SER A 713 -16.57 13.14 42.72
CA SER A 713 -16.13 11.98 41.92
C SER A 713 -15.45 12.37 40.60
N LEU A 714 -15.68 13.61 40.14
CA LEU A 714 -15.20 14.18 38.88
C LEU A 714 -14.21 15.35 39.08
N SER A 715 -13.93 15.75 40.33
CA SER A 715 -13.01 16.85 40.64
C SER A 715 -11.88 16.46 41.60
N LYS A 716 -11.98 15.31 42.28
CA LYS A 716 -11.06 14.92 43.35
C LYS A 716 -9.60 15.00 42.91
N ASN A 717 -8.84 15.84 43.57
CA ASN A 717 -7.42 16.07 43.40
C ASN A 717 -7.03 16.47 41.96
N ASN A 718 -8.00 16.93 41.17
CA ASN A 718 -7.73 17.53 39.86
C ASN A 718 -7.10 18.91 40.08
N ARG A 719 -6.01 19.19 39.37
CA ARG A 719 -5.17 20.37 39.58
C ARG A 719 -5.14 21.25 38.35
N LEU A 720 -5.35 22.55 38.55
CA LEU A 720 -5.07 23.59 37.57
C LEU A 720 -3.84 24.38 38.00
N ILE A 721 -2.79 24.37 37.17
CA ILE A 721 -1.54 25.10 37.40
C ILE A 721 -1.38 26.14 36.30
N LEU A 722 -1.28 27.42 36.67
CA LEU A 722 -1.19 28.53 35.74
C LEU A 722 0.08 29.32 35.96
N ASN A 723 0.82 29.56 34.87
CA ASN A 723 1.95 30.50 34.80
C ASN A 723 1.69 31.62 33.77
N THR A 724 0.42 31.85 33.45
CA THR A 724 -0.05 32.87 32.51
C THR A 724 -1.50 33.24 32.82
N LYS A 725 -1.98 34.34 32.24
CA LYS A 725 -3.38 34.74 32.36
C LYS A 725 -4.25 33.82 31.51
N VAL A 726 -5.35 33.30 32.08
CA VAL A 726 -6.31 32.45 31.36
C VAL A 726 -7.74 32.96 31.56
N GLU A 727 -8.49 33.04 30.47
CA GLU A 727 -9.91 33.35 30.49
C GLU A 727 -10.67 32.31 29.66
N ALA A 728 -11.79 31.82 30.19
CA ALA A 728 -12.66 30.87 29.53
C ALA A 728 -14.13 31.18 29.85
N ARG A 729 -15.08 30.67 29.06
CA ARG A 729 -16.51 30.82 29.38
C ARG A 729 -16.87 30.06 30.66
N ILE A 730 -16.43 28.81 30.76
CA ILE A 730 -16.65 27.96 31.92
C ILE A 730 -15.32 27.41 32.42
N ILE A 731 -15.08 27.53 33.74
CA ILE A 731 -13.97 26.89 34.44
C ILE A 731 -14.52 26.05 35.60
N ASN A 732 -14.31 24.73 35.58
CA ASN A 732 -14.91 23.83 36.57
C ASN A 732 -14.08 22.54 36.81
N ASN A 733 -14.50 21.72 37.78
CA ASN A 733 -13.98 20.37 38.05
C ASN A 733 -12.49 20.28 38.44
N PHE A 734 -11.97 21.33 39.08
CA PHE A 734 -10.66 21.30 39.73
C PHE A 734 -10.85 21.43 41.25
N GLU A 735 -10.08 20.66 42.03
CA GLU A 735 -10.02 20.80 43.49
C GLU A 735 -8.89 21.76 43.90
N HIS A 736 -7.78 21.77 43.14
CA HIS A 736 -6.61 22.56 43.48
C HIS A 736 -6.23 23.55 42.38
N TYR A 737 -6.01 24.80 42.77
CA TYR A 737 -5.59 25.88 41.89
C TYR A 737 -4.22 26.41 42.33
N TYR A 738 -3.25 26.37 41.43
CA TYR A 738 -1.89 26.86 41.65
C TYR A 738 -1.60 28.01 40.68
N LEU A 739 -1.35 29.19 41.23
CA LEU A 739 -1.06 30.40 40.45
C LEU A 739 0.41 30.78 40.64
N ILE A 740 1.21 30.61 39.59
CA ILE A 740 2.62 31.00 39.56
C ILE A 740 2.68 32.46 39.11
N VAL A 741 2.81 33.37 40.07
CA VAL A 741 2.92 34.80 39.81
C VAL A 741 4.39 35.15 39.55
N SER A 742 4.69 35.70 38.39
CA SER A 742 6.01 36.22 38.03
C SER A 742 5.94 37.70 37.65
N ASN A 743 7.07 38.39 37.63
CA ASN A 743 7.17 39.80 37.22
C ASN A 743 6.64 40.07 35.79
N LYS A 744 6.46 39.02 34.98
CA LYS A 744 5.90 39.12 33.62
C LYS A 744 4.38 39.24 33.60
N ILE A 745 3.70 38.92 34.69
CA ILE A 745 2.23 38.94 34.75
C ILE A 745 1.79 40.22 35.47
N ASN A 746 1.47 41.26 34.69
CA ASN A 746 1.05 42.57 35.20
C ASN A 746 -0.47 42.83 35.07
N THR A 747 -1.25 41.82 34.67
CA THR A 747 -2.70 41.95 34.44
C THR A 747 -3.49 41.18 35.50
N THR A 748 -4.60 41.79 35.95
CA THR A 748 -5.62 41.14 36.80
C THR A 748 -6.97 41.20 36.08
N PRO A 749 -7.83 40.17 36.20
CA PRO A 749 -7.62 38.89 36.90
C PRO A 749 -6.67 37.93 36.17
N LEU A 750 -6.04 37.02 36.92
CA LEU A 750 -5.17 35.94 36.40
C LEU A 750 -5.96 34.76 35.83
N LEU A 751 -7.12 34.48 36.42
CA LEU A 751 -8.05 33.45 36.00
C LEU A 751 -9.46 34.04 35.98
N LYS A 752 -10.18 33.88 34.87
CA LYS A 752 -11.53 34.44 34.72
C LYS A 752 -12.46 33.44 34.03
N SER A 753 -13.62 33.23 34.64
CA SER A 753 -14.74 32.50 34.05
C SER A 753 -15.86 33.50 33.74
N TYR A 754 -16.43 33.46 32.53
CA TYR A 754 -17.44 34.44 32.08
C TYR A 754 -18.87 34.04 32.38
N ASP A 755 -19.22 32.78 32.09
CA ASP A 755 -20.61 32.33 32.00
C ASP A 755 -21.04 31.52 33.23
N ALA A 756 -20.09 31.09 34.07
CA ALA A 756 -20.34 30.41 35.34
C ALA A 756 -19.31 30.80 36.42
N PRO A 757 -19.67 30.78 37.72
CA PRO A 757 -18.69 30.91 38.79
C PRO A 757 -17.62 29.80 38.73
N ILE A 758 -16.37 30.14 39.05
CA ILE A 758 -15.33 29.13 39.25
C ILE A 758 -15.70 28.34 40.49
N ASN A 759 -15.95 27.05 40.34
CA ASN A 759 -16.27 26.20 41.46
C ASN A 759 -14.99 25.82 42.20
N ILE A 760 -14.72 26.53 43.30
CA ILE A 760 -13.71 26.15 44.28
C ILE A 760 -14.42 25.14 45.19
N SER A 761 -14.37 23.84 44.86
CA SER A 761 -15.02 22.83 45.69
C SER A 761 -14.47 22.92 47.12
N SER A 762 -15.38 23.14 48.07
CA SER A 762 -15.15 23.32 49.51
C SER A 762 -14.59 22.09 50.20
#